data_AF-A0A1Q3WRV1-F1
#
_entry.id   AF-A0A1Q3WRV1-F1
#
_cell.length_a   1.000
_cell.length_b   1.000
_cell.length_c   1.000
_cell.angle_alpha   90.00
_cell.angle_beta   90.00
_cell.angle_gamma   90.00
#
_symmetry.space_group_name_H-M   'P 1'
#
loop_
_entity.id
_entity.type
_entity.pdbx_description
1 polymer ?
#
loop_
_entity_poly.entity_id
_entity_poly.type
_entity_poly.pdbx_seq_one_letter_code
_entity_poly.pdbx_strand_id
1 'polypeptide(L)'
;MKNLFTFLSIIISFPIVAQNNYVATSPNSAIPGNNNVLVGPNSGTAITTAGYNVFLGAGTGSNTTSGEGNVFIGYTTGRSNISGAYNTFVGLGSGTHNVSGYQNTFLGNNTGVWNTATGNTFIGAVSGNLNSTGGGNSFLGAYSGYVNTTGNNNTFLGSYAGTNNETASDNTFVGTESGKANSTGFSNVFIGSASGKSNTTGNSNIFLGHNSGMANTTGGSNIFAGEQAGYSNTSGGGNIYLGNSSGISNTAGNSNVFIGGSSGYNNQANYNIFIGLAAGASFEPPPNTTSADPTGYANTMIGYKSGQFNQSGAFNTFLGNGTGARNTSGSYNTFLGSGAGGEGDGVFKGLFMTTGIRNTFVGNASGYFIKTGNANVAVGSQASFNNQYGNYNVTVGDSSGFKSVTSNNVYVGSKAGFNNFTGGNNTFLGFKAGYNSTGSNNIIIGPSSGTAISTGDDNVLMGYNAQAIDGLQNAIAIGSNSRVAVSNAMILGNGVNVGIGTSAPTARLEVVSDKPDQSGLKLSSLTDNSRTTHQSDQFLTVDGQGNVVKARYQLRIQDPAQWSDKVFTPGYSLKSLPAIERYVQQNGHLPDVPSAEEVASKGVDLVKMNALLLQKIEELTLHAIEQEKRLEKQQAQLDQLLKTSNK
;
A
#
# COMPACT_ATOMS: atom_id res chain seq x y z
N MET A 1 -65.96 30.90 94.92
CA MET A 1 -66.55 31.32 93.63
C MET A 1 -65.44 32.00 92.86
N LYS A 2 -64.79 31.31 91.92
CA LYS A 2 -65.26 31.09 90.54
C LYS A 2 -65.30 32.39 89.74
N ASN A 3 -64.43 32.37 88.72
CA ASN A 3 -64.61 32.95 87.39
C ASN A 3 -64.34 34.46 87.33
N LEU A 4 -63.52 34.99 86.43
CA LEU A 4 -63.12 34.47 85.12
C LEU A 4 -61.93 35.32 84.62
N PHE A 5 -60.83 34.66 84.28
CA PHE A 5 -59.94 34.90 83.14
C PHE A 5 -59.46 36.34 82.85
N THR A 6 -58.15 36.62 83.00
CA THR A 6 -57.15 36.69 81.89
C THR A 6 -57.54 37.63 80.73
N PHE A 7 -56.56 38.47 80.33
CA PHE A 7 -56.64 39.65 79.47
C PHE A 7 -57.12 40.87 80.28
N LEU A 8 -56.32 41.87 80.63
CA LEU A 8 -55.46 42.65 79.73
C LEU A 8 -54.65 43.66 80.57
N SER A 9 -53.65 43.23 81.35
CA SER A 9 -52.78 44.12 82.15
C SER A 9 -51.30 44.11 81.72
N ILE A 10 -51.01 43.69 80.48
CA ILE A 10 -49.68 43.77 79.86
C ILE A 10 -49.85 44.27 78.43
N ILE A 11 -50.20 45.55 78.26
CA ILE A 11 -50.04 46.25 76.99
C ILE A 11 -49.63 47.69 77.32
N ILE A 12 -48.35 47.90 77.57
CA ILE A 12 -47.53 49.08 77.20
C ILE A 12 -46.07 48.66 77.42
N SER A 13 -45.23 48.98 76.43
CA SER A 13 -43.81 48.63 76.27
C SER A 13 -43.50 47.20 75.80
N PHE A 14 -44.08 46.80 74.67
CA PHE A 14 -43.20 46.15 73.67
C PHE A 14 -42.24 47.24 73.19
N PRO A 15 -40.91 47.10 73.28
CA PRO A 15 -40.08 47.83 72.34
C PRO A 15 -40.54 47.34 70.97
N ILE A 16 -41.15 48.24 70.21
CA ILE A 16 -41.18 48.11 68.76
C ILE A 16 -39.72 47.87 68.41
N VAL A 17 -39.39 46.66 67.96
CA VAL A 17 -38.06 46.33 67.45
C VAL A 17 -37.92 47.16 66.19
N ALA A 18 -37.51 48.41 66.37
CA ALA A 18 -37.07 49.27 65.29
C ALA A 18 -35.94 48.52 64.60
N GLN A 19 -35.96 48.50 63.27
CA GLN A 19 -34.87 47.92 62.49
C GLN A 19 -33.53 48.42 63.07
N ASN A 20 -32.60 47.51 63.34
CA ASN A 20 -31.23 47.78 63.80
C ASN A 20 -30.38 48.51 62.71
N ASN A 21 -30.97 49.50 62.03
CA ASN A 21 -30.31 50.31 61.02
C ASN A 21 -29.44 51.34 61.75
N TYR A 22 -28.15 51.03 61.89
CA TYR A 22 -27.15 51.88 62.53
C TYR A 22 -26.68 52.98 61.56
N VAL A 23 -26.93 54.23 61.91
CA VAL A 23 -26.23 55.41 61.36
C VAL A 23 -25.35 55.95 62.48
N ALA A 24 -24.05 56.08 62.25
CA ALA A 24 -23.10 56.45 63.29
C ALA A 24 -23.44 57.84 63.88
N THR A 25 -23.59 57.92 65.20
CA THR A 25 -23.77 59.17 65.96
C THR A 25 -22.52 59.55 66.77
N SER A 26 -21.46 58.74 66.69
CA SER A 26 -20.13 58.96 67.28
C SER A 26 -19.05 58.37 66.37
N PRO A 27 -17.78 58.81 66.44
CA PRO A 27 -16.71 58.31 65.58
C PRO A 27 -16.46 56.80 65.76
N ASN A 28 -16.40 56.04 64.66
CA ASN A 28 -16.17 54.59 64.68
C ASN A 28 -14.71 54.19 65.02
N SER A 29 -13.76 55.13 64.99
CA SER A 29 -12.36 54.95 65.40
C SER A 29 -11.87 56.21 66.15
N ALA A 30 -10.94 56.01 67.10
CA ALA A 30 -10.30 57.08 67.86
C ALA A 30 -9.34 57.95 67.01
N ILE A 31 -8.77 57.39 65.95
CA ILE A 31 -7.89 58.08 65.00
C ILE A 31 -8.26 57.57 63.59
N PRO A 32 -9.40 58.01 63.02
CA PRO A 32 -10.04 57.35 61.88
C PRO A 32 -9.29 57.53 60.55
N GLY A 33 -8.03 57.99 60.54
CA GLY A 33 -7.31 58.37 59.33
C GLY A 33 -8.04 59.46 58.53
N ASN A 34 -7.74 59.57 57.23
CA ASN A 34 -8.28 60.62 56.37
C ASN A 34 -9.28 60.07 55.34
N ASN A 35 -10.41 60.77 55.14
CA ASN A 35 -11.38 60.54 54.05
C ASN A 35 -12.02 59.14 54.01
N ASN A 36 -12.38 58.56 55.17
CA ASN A 36 -13.07 57.28 55.25
C ASN A 36 -14.60 57.45 55.42
N VAL A 37 -15.39 56.53 54.85
CA VAL A 37 -16.84 56.39 55.07
C VAL A 37 -17.08 55.11 55.86
N LEU A 38 -17.52 55.21 57.12
CA LEU A 38 -17.68 54.06 58.02
C LEU A 38 -19.12 53.99 58.53
N VAL A 39 -19.89 53.01 58.07
CA VAL A 39 -21.33 52.88 58.38
C VAL A 39 -21.62 51.45 58.82
N GLY A 40 -22.22 51.30 60.00
CA GLY A 40 -22.53 49.99 60.60
C GLY A 40 -21.72 49.73 61.87
N PRO A 41 -22.23 48.87 62.78
CA PRO A 41 -21.56 48.61 64.05
C PRO A 41 -20.22 47.90 63.82
N ASN A 42 -19.19 48.30 64.57
CA ASN A 42 -17.82 47.77 64.50
C ASN A 42 -17.14 47.91 63.13
N SER A 43 -17.61 48.83 62.29
CA SER A 43 -16.99 49.10 60.99
C SER A 43 -15.72 49.97 61.16
N GLY A 44 -14.57 49.48 60.70
CA GLY A 44 -13.30 50.22 60.71
C GLY A 44 -12.69 50.53 62.10
N THR A 45 -13.02 49.76 63.13
CA THR A 45 -12.64 50.06 64.54
C THR A 45 -11.15 50.11 64.82
N ALA A 46 -10.32 49.39 64.06
CA ALA A 46 -8.86 49.35 64.26
C ALA A 46 -8.08 50.37 63.42
N ILE A 47 -8.76 51.27 62.69
CA ILE A 47 -8.09 52.24 61.83
C ILE A 47 -7.20 53.16 62.68
N THR A 48 -5.94 53.28 62.26
CA THR A 48 -4.96 54.22 62.84
C THR A 48 -4.44 55.20 61.80
N THR A 49 -4.04 54.71 60.62
CA THR A 49 -3.43 55.51 59.53
C THR A 49 -4.09 55.29 58.17
N ALA A 50 -4.98 54.30 58.04
CA ALA A 50 -5.71 53.98 56.82
C ALA A 50 -6.58 55.14 56.31
N GLY A 51 -6.56 55.42 55.01
CA GLY A 51 -7.37 56.48 54.38
C GLY A 51 -8.13 56.05 53.12
N TYR A 52 -9.06 56.89 52.66
CA TYR A 52 -9.83 56.71 51.41
C TYR A 52 -10.67 55.42 51.33
N ASN A 53 -11.12 54.87 52.46
CA ASN A 53 -11.90 53.63 52.52
C ASN A 53 -13.42 53.88 52.60
N VAL A 54 -14.21 52.95 52.07
CA VAL A 54 -15.68 52.92 52.18
C VAL A 54 -16.11 51.61 52.81
N PHE A 55 -16.47 51.61 54.09
CA PHE A 55 -16.96 50.45 54.83
C PHE A 55 -18.43 50.61 55.19
N LEU A 56 -19.27 49.69 54.69
CA LEU A 56 -20.72 49.73 54.85
C LEU A 56 -21.27 48.36 55.29
N GLY A 57 -21.75 48.30 56.53
CA GLY A 57 -22.37 47.16 57.18
C GLY A 57 -21.57 46.64 58.39
N ALA A 58 -22.16 45.72 59.15
CA ALA A 58 -21.62 45.32 60.45
C ALA A 58 -20.31 44.54 60.35
N GLY A 59 -19.31 44.94 61.15
CA GLY A 59 -18.00 44.28 61.25
C GLY A 59 -17.14 44.36 59.98
N THR A 60 -17.48 45.28 59.06
CA THR A 60 -16.72 45.50 57.83
C THR A 60 -15.36 46.14 58.13
N GLY A 61 -14.28 45.56 57.61
CA GLY A 61 -12.92 46.08 57.79
C GLY A 61 -12.47 46.30 59.25
N SER A 62 -13.03 45.57 60.24
CA SER A 62 -12.86 45.88 61.67
C SER A 62 -11.40 45.88 62.16
N ASN A 63 -10.53 45.12 61.50
CA ASN A 63 -9.10 45.01 61.84
C ASN A 63 -8.20 45.90 60.97
N THR A 64 -8.75 46.71 60.06
CA THR A 64 -7.95 47.54 59.13
C THR A 64 -7.18 48.57 59.93
N THR A 65 -5.84 48.57 59.85
CA THR A 65 -4.99 49.52 60.59
C THR A 65 -4.41 50.60 59.67
N SER A 66 -3.80 50.20 58.54
CA SER A 66 -3.08 51.08 57.60
C SER A 66 -3.45 50.89 56.13
N GLY A 67 -4.36 49.97 55.79
CA GLY A 67 -4.78 49.72 54.41
C GLY A 67 -5.64 50.84 53.82
N GLU A 68 -5.28 51.37 52.65
CA GLU A 68 -5.96 52.50 52.02
C GLU A 68 -6.79 52.13 50.77
N GLY A 69 -7.76 52.97 50.41
CA GLY A 69 -8.48 52.86 49.14
C GLY A 69 -9.41 51.64 49.00
N ASN A 70 -9.84 51.03 50.10
CA ASN A 70 -10.68 49.83 50.08
C ASN A 70 -12.18 50.15 50.09
N VAL A 71 -12.99 49.37 49.36
CA VAL A 71 -14.45 49.44 49.37
C VAL A 71 -15.01 48.12 49.91
N PHE A 72 -15.51 48.09 51.14
CA PHE A 72 -16.09 46.90 51.79
C PHE A 72 -17.57 47.10 52.10
N ILE A 73 -18.44 46.30 51.49
CA ILE A 73 -19.90 46.42 51.64
C ILE A 73 -20.51 45.05 51.99
N GLY A 74 -21.20 44.93 53.12
CA GLY A 74 -21.87 43.70 53.55
C GLY A 74 -21.73 43.41 55.05
N TYR A 75 -21.71 42.13 55.42
CA TYR A 75 -21.52 41.68 56.80
C TYR A 75 -20.15 40.99 56.92
N THR A 76 -19.31 41.46 57.84
CA THR A 76 -17.94 40.94 58.09
C THR A 76 -17.00 40.97 56.87
N THR A 77 -17.34 41.75 55.85
CA THR A 77 -16.55 41.92 54.62
C THR A 77 -15.18 42.54 54.93
N GLY A 78 -14.10 41.93 54.44
CA GLY A 78 -12.73 42.40 54.67
C GLY A 78 -12.29 42.46 56.15
N ARG A 79 -12.98 41.75 57.06
CA ARG A 79 -12.81 41.89 58.52
C ARG A 79 -11.35 41.83 59.00
N SER A 80 -10.56 40.91 58.47
CA SER A 80 -9.17 40.66 58.90
C SER A 80 -8.13 41.44 58.10
N ASN A 81 -8.54 42.37 57.24
CA ASN A 81 -7.60 43.27 56.57
C ASN A 81 -6.84 44.08 57.60
N ILE A 82 -5.50 44.10 57.51
CA ILE A 82 -4.62 44.88 58.38
C ILE A 82 -3.99 46.01 57.57
N SER A 83 -3.33 45.67 56.46
CA SER A 83 -2.58 46.58 55.61
C SER A 83 -2.90 46.47 54.11
N GLY A 84 -3.82 45.58 53.73
CA GLY A 84 -4.19 45.41 52.33
C GLY A 84 -4.90 46.66 51.78
N ALA A 85 -4.62 47.01 50.53
CA ALA A 85 -5.05 48.29 49.96
C ALA A 85 -5.66 48.11 48.55
N TYR A 86 -6.50 49.08 48.16
CA TYR A 86 -7.16 49.15 46.85
C TYR A 86 -8.01 47.90 46.52
N ASN A 87 -8.65 47.31 47.53
CA ASN A 87 -9.54 46.16 47.35
C ASN A 87 -11.01 46.60 47.29
N THR A 88 -11.82 45.97 46.43
CA THR A 88 -13.27 46.16 46.37
C THR A 88 -13.97 44.86 46.73
N PHE A 89 -14.54 44.74 47.93
CA PHE A 89 -15.27 43.56 48.41
C PHE A 89 -16.73 43.88 48.68
N VAL A 90 -17.65 43.13 48.07
CA VAL A 90 -19.09 43.34 48.20
C VAL A 90 -19.80 41.99 48.40
N GLY A 91 -20.50 41.85 49.52
CA GLY A 91 -21.24 40.64 49.88
C GLY A 91 -20.87 40.12 51.28
N LEU A 92 -21.77 39.32 51.86
CA LEU A 92 -21.57 38.71 53.18
C LEU A 92 -20.32 37.83 53.19
N GLY A 93 -19.39 38.11 54.12
CA GLY A 93 -18.16 37.34 54.32
C GLY A 93 -17.11 37.48 53.20
N SER A 94 -17.31 38.36 52.22
CA SER A 94 -16.37 38.53 51.12
C SER A 94 -15.00 39.03 51.62
N GLY A 95 -13.92 38.36 51.22
CA GLY A 95 -12.54 38.73 51.57
C GLY A 95 -12.19 38.69 53.07
N THR A 96 -12.92 37.93 53.89
CA THR A 96 -12.82 37.99 55.37
C THR A 96 -11.40 37.82 55.93
N HIS A 97 -10.56 36.95 55.34
CA HIS A 97 -9.19 36.70 55.79
C HIS A 97 -8.12 37.39 54.93
N ASN A 98 -8.50 38.37 54.11
CA ASN A 98 -7.50 39.12 53.35
C ASN A 98 -6.71 40.03 54.28
N VAL A 99 -5.51 39.63 54.70
CA VAL A 99 -4.68 40.38 55.67
C VAL A 99 -3.93 41.55 55.02
N SER A 100 -3.22 41.28 53.93
CA SER A 100 -2.31 42.24 53.27
C SER A 100 -2.48 42.27 51.75
N GLY A 101 -3.54 41.65 51.20
CA GLY A 101 -3.75 41.59 49.76
C GLY A 101 -4.06 42.96 49.16
N TYR A 102 -3.70 43.13 47.88
CA TYR A 102 -3.76 44.38 47.15
C TYR A 102 -4.48 44.20 45.82
N GLN A 103 -5.26 45.19 45.38
CA GLN A 103 -5.94 45.20 44.08
C GLN A 103 -6.86 43.98 43.82
N ASN A 104 -7.58 43.51 44.84
CA ASN A 104 -8.56 42.45 44.67
C ASN A 104 -9.97 43.00 44.49
N THR A 105 -10.77 42.41 43.59
CA THR A 105 -12.20 42.74 43.39
C THR A 105 -13.04 41.51 43.66
N PHE A 106 -13.79 41.47 44.77
CA PHE A 106 -14.66 40.37 45.16
C PHE A 106 -16.13 40.80 45.22
N LEU A 107 -17.01 40.08 44.53
CA LEU A 107 -18.44 40.36 44.48
C LEU A 107 -19.27 39.08 44.63
N GLY A 108 -19.94 38.92 45.77
CA GLY A 108 -20.83 37.79 46.06
C GLY A 108 -20.66 37.26 47.48
N ASN A 109 -21.62 36.43 47.91
CA ASN A 109 -21.58 35.77 49.21
C ASN A 109 -20.35 34.85 49.34
N ASN A 110 -19.57 35.03 50.40
CA ASN A 110 -18.39 34.23 50.74
C ASN A 110 -17.36 34.10 49.59
N THR A 111 -17.19 35.15 48.80
CA THR A 111 -16.14 35.24 47.77
C THR A 111 -14.77 35.48 48.38
N GLY A 112 -13.75 34.76 47.92
CA GLY A 112 -12.36 34.98 48.33
C GLY A 112 -12.11 34.96 49.85
N VAL A 113 -12.87 34.18 50.62
CA VAL A 113 -12.84 34.22 52.10
C VAL A 113 -11.44 34.03 52.66
N TRP A 114 -10.65 33.12 52.08
CA TRP A 114 -9.29 32.80 52.51
C TRP A 114 -8.20 33.48 51.67
N ASN A 115 -8.56 34.38 50.76
CA ASN A 115 -7.62 35.06 49.87
C ASN A 115 -6.69 36.00 50.62
N THR A 116 -5.41 35.65 50.69
CA THR A 116 -4.33 36.53 51.16
C THR A 116 -3.50 37.13 50.01
N ALA A 117 -3.75 36.71 48.77
CA ALA A 117 -3.02 37.12 47.57
C ALA A 117 -3.48 38.47 46.98
N THR A 118 -2.82 38.88 45.89
CA THR A 118 -3.00 40.17 45.21
C THR A 118 -3.51 40.01 43.78
N GLY A 119 -4.22 41.02 43.28
CA GLY A 119 -4.59 41.13 41.86
C GLY A 119 -5.66 40.14 41.40
N ASN A 120 -6.55 39.71 42.29
CA ASN A 120 -7.59 38.73 41.96
C ASN A 120 -8.95 39.39 41.72
N THR A 121 -9.70 38.94 40.71
CA THR A 121 -11.09 39.33 40.46
C THR A 121 -12.02 38.13 40.62
N PHE A 122 -12.80 38.07 41.69
CA PHE A 122 -13.73 36.96 41.99
C PHE A 122 -15.18 37.45 42.03
N ILE A 123 -16.04 36.92 41.19
CA ILE A 123 -17.44 37.32 41.08
C ILE A 123 -18.34 36.09 41.05
N GLY A 124 -19.33 36.04 41.93
CA GLY A 124 -20.25 34.91 42.09
C GLY A 124 -20.08 34.20 43.43
N ALA A 125 -21.16 33.62 43.96
CA ALA A 125 -21.13 33.02 45.30
C ALA A 125 -20.02 31.98 45.43
N VAL A 126 -19.22 32.10 46.51
CA VAL A 126 -18.16 31.17 46.89
C VAL A 126 -17.02 31.05 45.85
N SER A 127 -16.93 31.98 44.88
CA SER A 127 -15.83 32.05 43.93
C SER A 127 -14.49 32.34 44.64
N GLY A 128 -13.46 31.57 44.30
CA GLY A 128 -12.11 31.70 44.88
C GLY A 128 -12.03 31.51 46.40
N ASN A 129 -13.00 30.85 47.03
CA ASN A 129 -13.17 30.86 48.49
C ASN A 129 -11.94 30.38 49.26
N LEU A 130 -11.33 29.27 48.82
CA LEU A 130 -10.14 28.67 49.44
C LEU A 130 -8.84 29.09 48.75
N ASN A 131 -8.85 30.17 47.94
CA ASN A 131 -7.61 30.71 47.41
C ASN A 131 -6.78 31.28 48.55
N SER A 132 -5.58 30.75 48.81
CA SER A 132 -4.74 31.21 49.91
C SER A 132 -3.73 32.23 49.40
N THR A 133 -2.83 31.82 48.51
CA THR A 133 -1.68 32.62 48.04
C THR A 133 -1.63 32.83 46.52
N GLY A 134 -2.57 32.26 45.76
CA GLY A 134 -2.64 32.42 44.30
C GLY A 134 -3.05 33.83 43.86
N GLY A 135 -2.19 34.53 43.13
CA GLY A 135 -2.41 35.89 42.60
C GLY A 135 -2.76 35.91 41.11
N GLY A 136 -3.28 37.06 40.65
CA GLY A 136 -3.55 37.31 39.22
C GLY A 136 -4.70 36.50 38.61
N ASN A 137 -5.62 35.98 39.42
CA ASN A 137 -6.70 35.11 38.99
C ASN A 137 -8.00 35.90 38.70
N SER A 138 -8.71 35.51 37.64
CA SER A 138 -10.01 36.07 37.26
C SER A 138 -11.09 34.98 37.26
N PHE A 139 -11.91 34.93 38.30
CA PHE A 139 -12.97 33.94 38.47
C PHE A 139 -14.36 34.60 38.42
N LEU A 140 -15.20 34.18 37.48
CA LEU A 140 -16.55 34.70 37.28
C LEU A 140 -17.54 33.53 37.14
N GLY A 141 -18.38 33.33 38.16
CA GLY A 141 -19.36 32.25 38.26
C GLY A 141 -19.41 31.67 39.68
N ALA A 142 -20.56 31.11 40.08
CA ALA A 142 -20.66 30.43 41.37
C ALA A 142 -19.68 29.26 41.43
N TYR A 143 -18.96 29.11 42.55
CA TYR A 143 -17.94 28.07 42.77
C TYR A 143 -16.78 28.05 41.76
N SER A 144 -16.61 29.09 40.94
CA SER A 144 -15.43 29.20 40.06
C SER A 144 -14.15 29.30 40.91
N GLY A 145 -13.17 28.44 40.64
CA GLY A 145 -11.90 28.40 41.38
C GLY A 145 -12.03 28.13 42.88
N TYR A 146 -13.08 27.43 43.33
CA TYR A 146 -13.39 27.23 44.76
C TYR A 146 -12.19 26.78 45.60
N VAL A 147 -11.43 25.78 45.12
CA VAL A 147 -10.25 25.20 45.80
C VAL A 147 -8.93 25.67 45.18
N ASN A 148 -8.84 26.88 44.61
CA ASN A 148 -7.58 27.36 44.03
C ASN A 148 -6.54 27.74 45.09
N THR A 149 -5.91 26.83 45.82
CA THR A 149 -5.08 27.19 46.99
C THR A 149 -3.90 28.10 46.64
N THR A 150 -3.05 27.73 45.67
CA THR A 150 -1.80 28.45 45.35
C THR A 150 -1.63 28.78 43.86
N GLY A 151 -2.57 28.38 43.00
CA GLY A 151 -2.51 28.59 41.56
C GLY A 151 -2.57 30.06 41.15
N ASN A 152 -1.72 30.47 40.21
CA ASN A 152 -1.63 31.84 39.71
C ASN A 152 -2.13 31.98 38.27
N ASN A 153 -2.50 33.21 37.89
CA ASN A 153 -2.80 33.60 36.50
C ASN A 153 -3.88 32.74 35.82
N ASN A 154 -4.86 32.26 36.57
CA ASN A 154 -5.96 31.47 36.02
C ASN A 154 -7.16 32.35 35.67
N THR A 155 -7.80 32.09 34.53
CA THR A 155 -9.04 32.75 34.10
C THR A 155 -10.17 31.73 34.03
N PHE A 156 -11.11 31.76 34.98
CA PHE A 156 -12.26 30.85 35.04
C PHE A 156 -13.57 31.61 34.87
N LEU A 157 -14.30 31.32 33.80
CA LEU A 157 -15.58 31.92 33.46
C LEU A 157 -16.66 30.84 33.33
N GLY A 158 -17.55 30.72 34.31
CA GLY A 158 -18.62 29.74 34.33
C GLY A 158 -18.88 29.17 35.72
N SER A 159 -20.08 28.65 35.93
CA SER A 159 -20.41 27.95 37.18
C SER A 159 -19.55 26.69 37.30
N TYR A 160 -18.90 26.50 38.45
CA TYR A 160 -17.98 25.39 38.73
C TYR A 160 -16.75 25.26 37.81
N ALA A 161 -16.40 26.30 37.03
CA ALA A 161 -15.17 26.30 36.24
C ALA A 161 -13.94 26.25 37.16
N GLY A 162 -13.04 25.28 36.94
CA GLY A 162 -11.82 25.11 37.74
C GLY A 162 -12.04 24.89 39.24
N THR A 163 -13.17 24.27 39.65
CA THR A 163 -13.53 24.11 41.07
C THR A 163 -12.40 23.51 41.90
N ASN A 164 -11.72 22.47 41.41
CA ASN A 164 -10.70 21.72 42.16
C ASN A 164 -9.25 22.14 41.85
N ASN A 165 -9.01 23.36 41.35
CA ASN A 165 -7.71 23.85 40.88
C ASN A 165 -6.65 24.09 41.98
N GLU A 166 -6.30 23.07 42.76
CA GLU A 166 -5.47 23.17 43.97
C GLU A 166 -4.21 24.03 43.80
N THR A 167 -3.33 23.69 42.87
CA THR A 167 -2.02 24.36 42.70
C THR A 167 -1.71 24.77 41.26
N ALA A 168 -2.61 24.47 40.34
CA ALA A 168 -2.44 24.65 38.91
C ALA A 168 -2.44 26.14 38.48
N SER A 169 -1.55 26.50 37.57
CA SER A 169 -1.37 27.88 37.10
C SER A 169 -1.52 28.01 35.58
N ASP A 170 -1.74 29.24 35.12
CA ASP A 170 -1.80 29.63 33.71
C ASP A 170 -2.90 28.92 32.91
N ASN A 171 -4.05 28.62 33.54
CA ASN A 171 -5.18 27.98 32.87
C ASN A 171 -6.28 28.97 32.48
N THR A 172 -6.91 28.75 31.32
CA THR A 172 -8.10 29.48 30.88
C THR A 172 -9.27 28.51 30.73
N PHE A 173 -10.26 28.57 31.62
CA PHE A 173 -11.46 27.72 31.57
C PHE A 173 -12.71 28.58 31.36
N VAL A 174 -13.45 28.34 30.28
CA VAL A 174 -14.63 29.11 29.91
C VAL A 174 -15.77 28.16 29.60
N GLY A 175 -16.77 28.11 30.48
CA GLY A 175 -17.94 27.24 30.38
C GLY A 175 -18.30 26.60 31.72
N THR A 176 -19.56 26.20 31.87
CA THR A 176 -20.02 25.46 33.05
C THR A 176 -19.24 24.16 33.19
N GLU A 177 -18.68 23.90 34.38
CA GLU A 177 -17.84 22.73 34.70
C GLU A 177 -16.59 22.55 33.82
N SER A 178 -16.15 23.58 33.10
CA SER A 178 -14.90 23.52 32.34
C SER A 178 -13.70 23.36 33.29
N GLY A 179 -12.86 22.35 33.05
CA GLY A 179 -11.70 22.03 33.91
C GLY A 179 -12.05 21.72 35.37
N LYS A 180 -13.29 21.28 35.67
CA LYS A 180 -13.79 21.14 37.05
C LYS A 180 -12.87 20.34 37.97
N ALA A 181 -12.31 19.23 37.50
CA ALA A 181 -11.46 18.33 38.28
C ALA A 181 -9.96 18.65 38.23
N ASN A 182 -9.55 19.71 37.53
CA ASN A 182 -8.13 20.04 37.33
C ASN A 182 -7.50 20.34 38.68
N SER A 183 -6.51 19.57 39.13
CA SER A 183 -5.86 19.77 40.44
C SER A 183 -4.49 20.42 40.29
N THR A 184 -3.64 19.87 39.41
CA THR A 184 -2.26 20.33 39.21
C THR A 184 -1.89 20.56 37.74
N GLY A 185 -2.80 20.29 36.80
CA GLY A 185 -2.56 20.53 35.37
C GLY A 185 -2.41 22.02 35.04
N PHE A 186 -1.35 22.40 34.34
CA PHE A 186 -1.01 23.80 34.03
C PHE A 186 -1.04 24.09 32.52
N SER A 187 -1.14 25.38 32.18
CA SER A 187 -1.15 25.87 30.79
C SER A 187 -2.23 25.25 29.89
N ASN A 188 -3.41 24.98 30.44
CA ASN A 188 -4.55 24.44 29.69
C ASN A 188 -5.53 25.54 29.25
N VAL A 189 -6.10 25.41 28.06
CA VAL A 189 -7.16 26.28 27.54
C VAL A 189 -8.40 25.43 27.25
N PHE A 190 -9.41 25.52 28.10
CA PHE A 190 -10.67 24.79 27.94
C PHE A 190 -11.82 25.78 27.71
N ILE A 191 -12.51 25.68 26.57
CA ILE A 191 -13.60 26.56 26.19
C ILE A 191 -14.78 25.70 25.72
N GLY A 192 -15.89 25.73 26.44
CA GLY A 192 -17.08 24.93 26.22
C GLY A 192 -17.59 24.31 27.52
N SER A 193 -18.90 24.05 27.59
CA SER A 193 -19.50 23.34 28.74
C SER A 193 -18.88 21.95 28.87
N ALA A 194 -18.44 21.62 30.09
CA ALA A 194 -17.73 20.39 30.45
C ALA A 194 -16.49 20.05 29.60
N SER A 195 -15.90 21.04 28.92
CA SER A 195 -14.60 20.90 28.26
C SER A 195 -13.51 20.61 29.29
N GLY A 196 -12.76 19.51 29.10
CA GLY A 196 -11.73 19.06 30.04
C GLY A 196 -12.21 18.76 31.46
N LYS A 197 -13.50 18.46 31.65
CA LYS A 197 -14.13 18.33 32.98
C LYS A 197 -13.38 17.40 33.95
N SER A 198 -12.85 16.29 33.45
CA SER A 198 -12.17 15.26 34.27
C SER A 198 -10.65 15.42 34.34
N ASN A 199 -10.07 16.48 33.73
CA ASN A 199 -8.62 16.67 33.72
C ASN A 199 -8.15 16.79 35.16
N THR A 200 -7.13 16.04 35.57
CA THR A 200 -6.57 16.14 36.93
C THR A 200 -5.17 16.75 36.87
N THR A 201 -4.28 16.13 36.10
CA THR A 201 -2.86 16.50 36.04
C THR A 201 -2.35 16.79 34.63
N GLY A 202 -3.17 16.54 33.59
CA GLY A 202 -2.82 16.81 32.20
C GLY A 202 -2.50 18.29 31.97
N ASN A 203 -1.41 18.58 31.25
CA ASN A 203 -0.89 19.92 31.00
C ASN A 203 -0.86 20.26 29.50
N SER A 204 -0.81 21.56 29.22
CA SER A 204 -0.62 22.09 27.85
C SER A 204 -1.65 21.60 26.84
N ASN A 205 -2.91 21.44 27.27
CA ASN A 205 -4.02 21.02 26.41
C ASN A 205 -4.87 22.21 25.94
N ILE A 206 -5.39 22.14 24.72
CA ILE A 206 -6.36 23.09 24.16
C ILE A 206 -7.63 22.34 23.80
N PHE A 207 -8.72 22.51 24.55
CA PHE A 207 -10.01 21.86 24.31
C PHE A 207 -11.10 22.89 24.03
N LEU A 208 -11.62 22.91 22.80
CA LEU A 208 -12.61 23.87 22.31
C LEU A 208 -13.88 23.13 21.85
N GLY A 209 -14.97 23.22 22.60
CA GLY A 209 -16.26 22.62 22.26
C GLY A 209 -16.99 22.02 23.46
N HIS A 210 -18.29 21.78 23.30
CA HIS A 210 -19.08 21.05 24.29
C HIS A 210 -18.54 19.62 24.46
N ASN A 211 -18.20 19.24 25.69
CA ASN A 211 -17.59 17.96 26.06
C ASN A 211 -16.29 17.60 25.31
N SER A 212 -15.55 18.59 24.80
CA SER A 212 -14.23 18.33 24.22
C SER A 212 -13.25 17.88 25.31
N GLY A 213 -12.56 16.76 25.09
CA GLY A 213 -11.63 16.17 26.08
C GLY A 213 -12.27 15.86 27.45
N MET A 214 -13.59 15.62 27.51
CA MET A 214 -14.33 15.54 28.78
C MET A 214 -13.76 14.51 29.77
N ALA A 215 -13.32 13.35 29.27
CA ALA A 215 -12.76 12.26 30.08
C ALA A 215 -11.24 12.33 30.29
N ASN A 216 -10.55 13.36 29.77
CA ASN A 216 -9.09 13.48 29.90
C ASN A 216 -8.74 13.54 31.38
N THR A 217 -7.80 12.72 31.87
CA THR A 217 -7.35 12.75 33.26
C THR A 217 -5.90 13.22 33.33
N THR A 218 -5.00 12.53 32.64
CA THR A 218 -3.55 12.79 32.68
C THR A 218 -2.94 13.09 31.30
N GLY A 219 -3.69 12.94 30.21
CA GLY A 219 -3.21 13.21 28.85
C GLY A 219 -2.77 14.68 28.68
N GLY A 220 -1.59 14.89 28.12
CA GLY A 220 -0.99 16.22 27.92
C GLY A 220 -0.71 16.54 26.46
N SER A 221 -0.49 17.82 26.16
CA SER A 221 -0.12 18.32 24.82
C SER A 221 -1.13 17.97 23.72
N ASN A 222 -2.43 17.95 24.04
CA ASN A 222 -3.50 17.67 23.09
C ASN A 222 -4.17 18.96 22.58
N ILE A 223 -4.63 18.95 21.32
CA ILE A 223 -5.48 19.99 20.73
C ILE A 223 -6.78 19.34 20.26
N PHE A 224 -7.87 19.52 20.99
CA PHE A 224 -9.19 19.03 20.62
C PHE A 224 -10.11 20.21 20.31
N ALA A 225 -10.68 20.27 19.11
CA ALA A 225 -11.60 21.33 18.71
C ALA A 225 -12.79 20.76 17.95
N GLY A 226 -13.99 20.91 18.51
CA GLY A 226 -15.24 20.34 18.03
C GLY A 226 -16.06 19.77 19.18
N GLU A 227 -17.37 19.68 18.98
CA GLU A 227 -18.23 18.97 19.92
C GLU A 227 -17.78 17.51 20.06
N GLN A 228 -17.56 17.07 21.30
CA GLN A 228 -17.11 15.72 21.65
C GLN A 228 -15.77 15.29 21.01
N ALA A 229 -14.96 16.22 20.50
CA ALA A 229 -13.61 15.91 20.04
C ALA A 229 -12.78 15.36 21.22
N GLY A 230 -12.22 14.15 21.07
CA GLY A 230 -11.46 13.46 22.10
C GLY A 230 -12.25 13.13 23.38
N TYR A 231 -13.58 13.01 23.31
CA TYR A 231 -14.47 12.83 24.47
C TYR A 231 -13.99 11.77 25.48
N SER A 232 -13.56 10.60 25.00
CA SER A 232 -13.16 9.45 25.83
C SER A 232 -11.65 9.38 26.12
N ASN A 233 -10.84 10.36 25.68
CA ASN A 233 -9.40 10.34 25.93
C ASN A 233 -9.16 10.40 27.43
N THR A 234 -8.36 9.50 27.99
CA THR A 234 -8.04 9.49 29.43
C THR A 234 -6.59 9.90 29.66
N SER A 235 -5.65 9.25 28.95
CA SER A 235 -4.20 9.41 29.14
C SER A 235 -3.42 9.65 27.85
N GLY A 236 -4.07 9.56 26.68
CA GLY A 236 -3.43 9.79 25.39
C GLY A 236 -2.90 11.24 25.27
N GLY A 237 -1.69 11.39 24.77
CA GLY A 237 -0.99 12.67 24.64
C GLY A 237 -0.48 12.98 23.24
N GLY A 238 -0.24 14.27 22.98
CA GLY A 238 0.30 14.73 21.70
C GLY A 238 -0.66 14.61 20.51
N ASN A 239 -1.97 14.59 20.75
CA ASN A 239 -2.97 14.40 19.71
C ASN A 239 -3.58 15.72 19.20
N ILE A 240 -3.94 15.78 17.92
CA ILE A 240 -4.66 16.90 17.31
C ILE A 240 -5.97 16.36 16.73
N TYR A 241 -7.12 16.66 17.36
CA TYR A 241 -8.46 16.24 16.92
C TYR A 241 -9.32 17.46 16.57
N LEU A 242 -9.63 17.65 15.29
CA LEU A 242 -10.38 18.81 14.79
C LEU A 242 -11.63 18.34 14.04
N GLY A 243 -12.82 18.56 14.61
CA GLY A 243 -14.11 18.18 14.02
C GLY A 243 -15.06 17.57 15.06
N ASN A 244 -16.37 17.62 14.77
CA ASN A 244 -17.37 16.94 15.61
C ASN A 244 -17.05 15.44 15.72
N SER A 245 -16.99 14.92 16.95
CA SER A 245 -16.72 13.51 17.26
C SER A 245 -15.38 12.97 16.71
N SER A 246 -14.42 13.84 16.38
CA SER A 246 -13.07 13.41 15.98
C SER A 246 -12.36 12.73 17.16
N GLY A 247 -11.85 11.52 16.97
CA GLY A 247 -11.20 10.73 18.02
C GLY A 247 -12.07 10.41 19.24
N ILE A 248 -13.41 10.40 19.11
CA ILE A 248 -14.34 10.36 20.24
C ILE A 248 -14.11 9.17 21.20
N SER A 249 -13.75 8.00 20.69
CA SER A 249 -13.51 6.79 21.48
C SER A 249 -12.03 6.47 21.68
N ASN A 250 -11.11 7.38 21.33
CA ASN A 250 -9.71 7.19 21.64
C ASN A 250 -9.50 7.36 23.14
N THR A 251 -9.04 6.33 23.84
CA THR A 251 -8.83 6.36 25.30
C THR A 251 -7.38 6.63 25.72
N ALA A 252 -6.40 6.21 24.92
CA ALA A 252 -4.98 6.22 25.30
C ALA A 252 -3.98 6.38 24.13
N GLY A 253 -4.45 6.48 22.89
CA GLY A 253 -3.59 6.64 21.71
C GLY A 253 -2.85 7.98 21.71
N ASN A 254 -1.66 8.00 21.13
CA ASN A 254 -0.71 9.11 21.20
C ASN A 254 -0.25 9.55 19.80
N SER A 255 0.11 10.82 19.69
CA SER A 255 0.71 11.39 18.47
C SER A 255 -0.15 11.21 17.21
N ASN A 256 -1.47 11.30 17.36
CA ASN A 256 -2.42 11.20 16.24
C ASN A 256 -2.87 12.58 15.75
N VAL A 257 -3.10 12.70 14.44
CA VAL A 257 -3.67 13.90 13.81
C VAL A 257 -4.96 13.52 13.10
N PHE A 258 -6.11 13.84 13.69
CA PHE A 258 -7.43 13.60 13.14
C PHE A 258 -8.12 14.93 12.80
N ILE A 259 -8.47 15.13 11.54
CA ILE A 259 -9.08 16.37 11.04
C ILE A 259 -10.27 16.00 10.16
N GLY A 260 -11.47 16.39 10.57
CA GLY A 260 -12.74 16.06 9.92
C GLY A 260 -13.73 15.42 10.89
N GLY A 261 -15.02 15.57 10.64
CA GLY A 261 -16.06 14.95 11.46
C GLY A 261 -15.90 13.43 11.54
N SER A 262 -16.03 12.87 12.74
CA SER A 262 -15.87 11.43 13.02
C SER A 262 -14.56 10.80 12.51
N SER A 263 -13.53 11.59 12.20
CA SER A 263 -12.21 11.05 11.86
C SER A 263 -11.64 10.29 13.05
N GLY A 264 -11.11 9.08 12.83
CA GLY A 264 -10.58 8.23 13.90
C GLY A 264 -11.60 7.85 14.99
N TYR A 265 -12.91 7.79 14.67
CA TYR A 265 -14.01 7.61 15.64
C TYR A 265 -13.73 6.52 16.71
N ASN A 266 -13.25 5.34 16.31
CA ASN A 266 -12.81 4.28 17.20
C ASN A 266 -11.34 3.90 16.96
N ASN A 267 -10.43 4.88 16.94
CA ASN A 267 -8.99 4.61 16.89
C ASN A 267 -8.36 4.71 18.29
N GLN A 268 -7.64 3.67 18.70
CA GLN A 268 -6.87 3.56 19.96
C GLN A 268 -5.36 3.53 19.72
N ALA A 269 -4.91 3.54 18.46
CA ALA A 269 -3.54 3.36 18.03
C ALA A 269 -2.74 4.68 18.07
N ASN A 270 -1.45 4.58 17.75
CA ASN A 270 -0.51 5.70 17.73
C ASN A 270 -0.08 6.09 16.31
N TYR A 271 0.39 7.33 16.17
CA TYR A 271 1.05 7.87 14.97
C TYR A 271 0.21 7.88 13.69
N ASN A 272 -1.11 7.97 13.81
CA ASN A 272 -2.01 8.02 12.67
C ASN A 272 -2.28 9.46 12.20
N ILE A 273 -2.36 9.68 10.89
CA ILE A 273 -2.77 10.94 10.26
C ILE A 273 -4.05 10.67 9.46
N PHE A 274 -5.19 11.11 9.98
CA PHE A 274 -6.50 10.98 9.33
C PHE A 274 -7.08 12.36 9.00
N ILE A 275 -7.23 12.67 7.72
CA ILE A 275 -7.72 13.97 7.25
C ILE A 275 -8.87 13.76 6.28
N GLY A 276 -10.09 14.09 6.69
CA GLY A 276 -11.32 13.93 5.94
C GLY A 276 -12.47 13.47 6.82
N LEU A 277 -13.71 13.76 6.39
CA LEU A 277 -14.91 13.24 7.05
C LEU A 277 -14.87 11.69 7.05
N ALA A 278 -14.96 11.11 8.24
CA ALA A 278 -14.89 9.67 8.50
C ALA A 278 -13.60 8.97 8.00
N ALA A 279 -12.50 9.69 7.83
CA ALA A 279 -11.19 9.07 7.56
C ALA A 279 -10.74 8.22 8.78
N GLY A 280 -10.33 6.97 8.53
CA GLY A 280 -9.92 6.01 9.58
C GLY A 280 -11.01 5.68 10.61
N ALA A 281 -12.29 5.93 10.29
CA ALA A 281 -13.40 5.81 11.22
C ALA A 281 -13.98 4.39 11.25
N SER A 282 -13.51 3.53 12.15
CA SER A 282 -14.11 2.22 12.38
C SER A 282 -15.42 2.37 13.16
N PHE A 283 -16.56 2.02 12.55
CA PHE A 283 -17.88 2.07 13.21
C PHE A 283 -18.31 0.73 13.83
N GLU A 284 -17.49 -0.30 13.67
CA GLU A 284 -17.69 -1.61 14.29
C GLU A 284 -16.75 -1.74 15.49
N PRO A 285 -17.18 -2.35 16.61
CA PRO A 285 -16.30 -2.62 17.73
C PRO A 285 -15.12 -3.48 17.24
N PRO A 286 -13.88 -3.21 17.70
CA PRO A 286 -12.76 -4.07 17.36
C PRO A 286 -13.13 -5.52 17.68
N PRO A 287 -12.84 -6.49 16.80
CA PRO A 287 -13.00 -7.90 17.14
C PRO A 287 -12.27 -8.11 18.46
N ASN A 288 -12.90 -8.85 19.39
CA ASN A 288 -12.39 -9.17 20.72
C ASN A 288 -10.97 -9.76 20.61
N THR A 289 -9.98 -8.89 20.59
CA THR A 289 -8.57 -9.19 20.35
C THR A 289 -7.81 -8.69 21.56
N THR A 290 -6.98 -9.57 22.10
CA THR A 290 -6.12 -9.32 23.26
C THR A 290 -4.86 -8.52 22.90
N SER A 291 -4.74 -8.04 21.66
CA SER A 291 -3.59 -7.27 21.19
C SER A 291 -3.69 -5.80 21.59
N ALA A 292 -2.63 -5.27 22.17
CA ALA A 292 -2.51 -3.91 22.69
C ALA A 292 -2.63 -2.77 21.65
N ASP A 293 -2.93 -3.08 20.38
CA ASP A 293 -3.05 -2.07 19.31
C ASP A 293 -4.17 -2.42 18.30
N PRO A 294 -5.44 -2.46 18.74
CA PRO A 294 -6.54 -3.04 17.97
C PRO A 294 -7.14 -2.10 16.92
N THR A 295 -6.39 -1.09 16.43
CA THR A 295 -6.92 -0.05 15.51
C THR A 295 -5.94 0.44 14.42
N GLY A 296 -4.77 -0.19 14.27
CA GLY A 296 -3.83 0.08 13.17
C GLY A 296 -2.86 1.24 13.43
N TYR A 297 -1.56 0.93 13.44
CA TYR A 297 -0.45 1.83 13.77
C TYR A 297 0.13 2.54 12.53
N ALA A 298 0.54 3.81 12.67
CA ALA A 298 1.28 4.58 11.66
C ALA A 298 0.64 4.61 10.26
N ASN A 299 -0.67 4.86 10.18
CA ASN A 299 -1.38 5.02 8.92
C ASN A 299 -1.52 6.50 8.54
N THR A 300 -1.44 6.79 7.24
CA THR A 300 -1.82 8.08 6.65
C THR A 300 -3.05 7.87 5.78
N MET A 301 -4.18 8.48 6.13
CA MET A 301 -5.44 8.37 5.40
C MET A 301 -6.02 9.76 5.15
N ILE A 302 -6.06 10.17 3.88
CA ILE A 302 -6.45 11.52 3.49
C ILE A 302 -7.54 11.43 2.43
N GLY A 303 -8.74 11.92 2.75
CA GLY A 303 -9.91 11.92 1.87
C GLY A 303 -11.19 11.49 2.61
N TYR A 304 -12.34 11.79 2.00
CA TYR A 304 -13.63 11.31 2.49
C TYR A 304 -13.65 9.78 2.59
N LYS A 305 -13.98 9.23 3.78
CA LYS A 305 -14.01 7.79 4.07
C LYS A 305 -12.73 7.02 3.72
N SER A 306 -11.58 7.69 3.62
CA SER A 306 -10.30 7.01 3.38
C SER A 306 -9.99 6.08 4.56
N GLY A 307 -9.78 4.80 4.28
CA GLY A 307 -9.53 3.76 5.28
C GLY A 307 -10.60 3.62 6.37
N GLN A 308 -11.87 3.98 6.09
CA GLN A 308 -12.96 3.99 7.07
C GLN A 308 -13.00 2.71 7.92
N PHE A 309 -12.95 1.52 7.31
CA PHE A 309 -13.08 0.27 8.05
C PHE A 309 -11.75 -0.35 8.53
N ASN A 310 -10.66 0.43 8.63
CA ASN A 310 -9.40 -0.08 9.15
C ASN A 310 -9.49 -0.39 10.64
N GLN A 311 -9.32 -1.67 10.98
CA GLN A 311 -9.37 -2.21 12.33
C GLN A 311 -7.98 -2.59 12.84
N SER A 312 -7.05 -3.06 12.04
CA SER A 312 -5.71 -3.44 12.55
C SER A 312 -4.58 -3.27 11.55
N GLY A 313 -4.89 -2.81 10.34
CA GLY A 313 -3.91 -2.54 9.30
C GLY A 313 -2.96 -1.42 9.70
N ALA A 314 -1.67 -1.66 9.57
CA ALA A 314 -0.61 -0.73 9.94
C ALA A 314 0.21 -0.29 8.71
N PHE A 315 0.88 0.87 8.82
CA PHE A 315 1.78 1.39 7.79
C PHE A 315 1.12 1.57 6.41
N ASN A 316 -0.16 1.92 6.38
CA ASN A 316 -0.86 2.19 5.13
C ASN A 316 -0.82 3.67 4.76
N THR A 317 -0.71 3.98 3.48
CA THR A 317 -0.80 5.33 2.91
C THR A 317 -1.94 5.39 1.91
N PHE A 318 -3.05 6.02 2.29
CA PHE A 318 -4.26 6.16 1.49
C PHE A 318 -4.55 7.63 1.21
N LEU A 319 -4.70 7.99 -0.07
CA LEU A 319 -4.95 9.37 -0.50
C LEU A 319 -6.02 9.40 -1.62
N GLY A 320 -7.22 9.87 -1.29
CA GLY A 320 -8.35 10.02 -2.20
C GLY A 320 -9.69 9.65 -1.56
N ASN A 321 -10.78 10.00 -2.24
CA ASN A 321 -12.14 9.64 -1.82
C ASN A 321 -12.30 8.11 -1.83
N GLY A 322 -12.77 7.54 -0.71
CA GLY A 322 -13.04 6.11 -0.57
C GLY A 322 -11.81 5.20 -0.68
N THR A 323 -10.60 5.76 -0.62
CA THR A 323 -9.36 4.98 -0.78
C THR A 323 -9.18 3.98 0.36
N GLY A 324 -8.97 2.71 0.00
CA GLY A 324 -8.80 1.64 0.97
C GLY A 324 -9.94 1.56 1.99
N ALA A 325 -11.14 2.06 1.67
CA ALA A 325 -12.22 2.23 2.66
C ALA A 325 -12.58 0.91 3.34
N ARG A 326 -12.43 -0.21 2.63
CA ARG A 326 -12.69 -1.56 3.14
C ARG A 326 -11.45 -2.30 3.67
N ASN A 327 -10.26 -1.69 3.70
CA ASN A 327 -9.09 -2.33 4.29
C ASN A 327 -9.32 -2.54 5.78
N THR A 328 -9.50 -3.77 6.26
CA THR A 328 -9.72 -4.08 7.69
C THR A 328 -8.45 -4.38 8.46
N SER A 329 -7.55 -5.22 7.92
CA SER A 329 -6.27 -5.59 8.59
C SER A 329 -5.03 -5.53 7.70
N GLY A 330 -5.20 -5.21 6.41
CA GLY A 330 -4.10 -5.12 5.45
C GLY A 330 -3.10 -4.04 5.84
N SER A 331 -1.82 -4.37 5.72
CA SER A 331 -0.71 -3.52 6.16
C SER A 331 0.29 -3.26 5.02
N TYR A 332 1.05 -2.18 5.12
CA TYR A 332 2.04 -1.77 4.11
C TYR A 332 1.46 -1.49 2.72
N ASN A 333 0.20 -1.05 2.65
CA ASN A 333 -0.44 -0.71 1.37
C ASN A 333 -0.29 0.78 1.04
N THR A 334 -0.09 1.10 -0.24
CA THR A 334 -0.06 2.47 -0.76
C THR A 334 -1.14 2.64 -1.82
N PHE A 335 -2.22 3.34 -1.50
CA PHE A 335 -3.36 3.56 -2.41
C PHE A 335 -3.55 5.05 -2.68
N LEU A 336 -3.47 5.45 -3.96
CA LEU A 336 -3.61 6.82 -4.42
C LEU A 336 -4.68 6.91 -5.51
N GLY A 337 -5.67 7.79 -5.33
CA GLY A 337 -6.76 8.04 -6.29
C GLY A 337 -8.11 7.50 -5.83
N SER A 338 -9.21 8.11 -6.30
CA SER A 338 -10.56 7.76 -5.83
C SER A 338 -10.87 6.27 -6.00
N GLY A 339 -11.31 5.61 -4.93
CA GLY A 339 -11.62 4.19 -4.88
C GLY A 339 -10.44 3.23 -5.08
N ALA A 340 -9.19 3.71 -5.07
CA ALA A 340 -8.03 2.83 -5.13
C ALA A 340 -7.99 1.90 -3.91
N GLY A 341 -7.77 0.60 -4.14
CA GLY A 341 -7.86 -0.42 -3.09
C GLY A 341 -9.26 -0.58 -2.49
N GLY A 342 -10.28 -0.12 -3.22
CA GLY A 342 -11.69 -0.38 -2.94
C GLY A 342 -12.40 0.76 -2.23
N GLU A 343 -13.40 1.30 -2.94
CA GLU A 343 -14.59 1.92 -2.38
C GLU A 343 -15.78 0.99 -2.68
N GLY A 344 -16.89 1.13 -2.00
CA GLY A 344 -18.09 0.37 -2.33
C GLY A 344 -19.22 0.86 -1.48
N ASP A 345 -19.74 2.04 -1.83
CA ASP A 345 -21.06 2.46 -1.37
C ASP A 345 -22.07 1.47 -1.99
N GLY A 346 -22.76 0.69 -1.14
CA GLY A 346 -23.80 -0.21 -1.62
C GLY A 346 -23.93 -1.52 -0.84
N VAL A 347 -24.81 -1.52 0.17
CA VAL A 347 -25.85 -2.54 0.47
C VAL A 347 -25.45 -4.01 0.72
N PHE A 348 -24.21 -4.44 0.52
CA PHE A 348 -23.78 -5.80 0.87
C PHE A 348 -23.14 -5.83 2.27
N LYS A 349 -23.99 -5.98 3.28
CA LYS A 349 -23.60 -6.48 4.60
C LYS A 349 -23.22 -7.96 4.47
N GLY A 350 -21.94 -8.26 4.26
CA GLY A 350 -21.42 -9.63 4.28
C GLY A 350 -20.18 -9.80 3.41
N LEU A 351 -19.05 -10.07 4.06
CA LEU A 351 -17.68 -10.23 3.54
C LEU A 351 -16.94 -8.92 3.18
N PHE A 352 -16.29 -8.37 4.21
CA PHE A 352 -15.34 -7.26 4.17
C PHE A 352 -14.03 -7.65 3.46
N MET A 353 -13.30 -6.67 2.86
CA MET A 353 -11.92 -6.92 2.41
C MET A 353 -11.02 -7.15 3.62
N THR A 354 -10.25 -8.22 3.60
CA THR A 354 -9.82 -8.88 4.84
C THR A 354 -8.34 -8.64 5.14
N THR A 355 -7.39 -8.73 4.19
CA THR A 355 -5.97 -8.93 4.57
C THR A 355 -4.85 -8.53 3.60
N GLY A 356 -5.11 -7.97 2.41
CA GLY A 356 -4.03 -7.74 1.43
C GLY A 356 -2.86 -6.89 1.97
N ILE A 357 -1.63 -7.38 1.86
CA ILE A 357 -0.40 -6.69 2.30
C ILE A 357 0.49 -6.27 1.13
N ARG A 358 1.25 -5.18 1.32
CA ARG A 358 2.28 -4.70 0.37
C ARG A 358 1.75 -4.38 -1.04
N ASN A 359 0.50 -3.93 -1.16
CA ASN A 359 -0.06 -3.54 -2.45
C ASN A 359 0.20 -2.06 -2.76
N THR A 360 0.48 -1.73 -4.01
CA THR A 360 0.66 -0.35 -4.50
C THR A 360 -0.33 -0.07 -5.61
N PHE A 361 -1.37 0.70 -5.32
CA PHE A 361 -2.43 1.05 -6.28
C PHE A 361 -2.45 2.56 -6.51
N VAL A 362 -2.31 2.96 -7.77
CA VAL A 362 -2.24 4.37 -8.16
C VAL A 362 -3.15 4.59 -9.36
N GLY A 363 -4.23 5.36 -9.18
CA GLY A 363 -5.23 5.66 -10.20
C GLY A 363 -6.65 5.40 -9.73
N ASN A 364 -7.62 6.02 -10.42
CA ASN A 364 -9.03 5.81 -10.12
C ASN A 364 -9.39 4.31 -10.18
N ALA A 365 -9.98 3.80 -9.10
CA ALA A 365 -10.40 2.41 -8.97
C ALA A 365 -9.32 1.36 -9.31
N SER A 366 -8.04 1.69 -9.13
CA SER A 366 -6.95 0.71 -9.22
C SER A 366 -7.07 -0.30 -8.07
N GLY A 367 -7.04 -1.60 -8.39
CA GLY A 367 -7.20 -2.68 -7.40
C GLY A 367 -8.53 -2.65 -6.62
N TYR A 368 -9.62 -2.13 -7.22
CA TYR A 368 -10.88 -1.83 -6.55
C TYR A 368 -11.51 -3.02 -5.78
N PHE A 369 -11.42 -4.24 -6.32
CA PHE A 369 -12.03 -5.42 -5.71
C PHE A 369 -11.05 -6.36 -4.99
N ILE A 370 -9.86 -5.89 -4.59
CA ILE A 370 -8.92 -6.76 -3.87
C ILE A 370 -9.53 -7.25 -2.55
N LYS A 371 -9.33 -8.52 -2.18
CA LYS A 371 -9.79 -9.08 -0.89
C LYS A 371 -8.62 -9.54 -0.03
N THR A 372 -7.78 -10.42 -0.58
CA THR A 372 -6.64 -11.04 0.12
C THR A 372 -5.34 -11.04 -0.69
N GLY A 373 -5.34 -10.47 -1.90
CA GLY A 373 -4.16 -10.42 -2.76
C GLY A 373 -3.02 -9.60 -2.14
N ASN A 374 -1.80 -10.08 -2.31
CA ASN A 374 -0.58 -9.51 -1.73
C ASN A 374 0.43 -9.10 -2.79
N ALA A 375 1.23 -8.09 -2.47
CA ALA A 375 2.37 -7.66 -3.28
C ALA A 375 2.01 -7.34 -4.74
N ASN A 376 0.82 -6.75 -4.98
CA ASN A 376 0.40 -6.33 -6.31
C ASN A 376 0.76 -4.85 -6.54
N VAL A 377 1.20 -4.54 -7.76
CA VAL A 377 1.37 -3.17 -8.26
C VAL A 377 0.32 -2.93 -9.33
N ALA A 378 -0.54 -1.92 -9.17
CA ALA A 378 -1.51 -1.51 -10.17
C ALA A 378 -1.46 0.01 -10.39
N VAL A 379 -1.04 0.43 -11.57
CA VAL A 379 -0.88 1.85 -11.92
C VAL A 379 -1.70 2.18 -13.16
N GLY A 380 -2.71 3.03 -13.02
CA GLY A 380 -3.64 3.41 -14.07
C GLY A 380 -5.09 3.35 -13.63
N SER A 381 -5.97 4.00 -14.39
CA SER A 381 -7.41 3.90 -14.17
C SER A 381 -7.86 2.44 -14.36
N GLN A 382 -8.57 1.89 -13.37
CA GLN A 382 -9.11 0.53 -13.38
C GLN A 382 -8.04 -0.57 -13.62
N ALA A 383 -6.77 -0.30 -13.36
CA ALA A 383 -5.72 -1.31 -13.40
C ALA A 383 -5.98 -2.35 -12.30
N SER A 384 -5.90 -3.64 -12.62
CA SER A 384 -6.17 -4.75 -11.69
C SER A 384 -7.56 -4.70 -11.01
N PHE A 385 -8.56 -4.09 -11.66
CA PHE A 385 -9.85 -3.74 -11.06
C PHE A 385 -10.55 -4.92 -10.34
N ASN A 386 -10.61 -6.11 -10.96
CA ASN A 386 -11.25 -7.29 -10.37
C ASN A 386 -10.31 -8.24 -9.60
N ASN A 387 -9.04 -7.89 -9.37
CA ASN A 387 -8.10 -8.82 -8.73
C ASN A 387 -8.42 -9.07 -7.26
N GLN A 388 -9.28 -10.06 -6.98
CA GLN A 388 -9.74 -10.39 -5.63
C GLN A 388 -8.68 -11.12 -4.79
N TYR A 389 -7.95 -12.07 -5.39
CA TYR A 389 -7.11 -13.03 -4.65
C TYR A 389 -5.68 -13.15 -5.17
N GLY A 390 -5.39 -12.61 -6.37
CA GLY A 390 -4.12 -12.74 -7.04
C GLY A 390 -2.99 -12.03 -6.30
N ASN A 391 -1.81 -12.65 -6.32
CA ASN A 391 -0.59 -12.14 -5.71
C ASN A 391 0.46 -11.82 -6.76
N TYR A 392 1.41 -10.94 -6.43
CA TYR A 392 2.60 -10.67 -7.24
C TYR A 392 2.30 -10.25 -8.68
N ASN A 393 1.16 -9.57 -8.90
CA ASN A 393 0.86 -9.02 -10.22
C ASN A 393 1.43 -7.61 -10.37
N VAL A 394 1.91 -7.29 -11.57
CA VAL A 394 2.32 -5.94 -11.98
C VAL A 394 1.43 -5.51 -13.14
N THR A 395 0.53 -4.55 -12.91
CA THR A 395 -0.35 -4.00 -13.93
C THR A 395 -0.11 -2.50 -14.10
N VAL A 396 0.14 -2.07 -15.33
CA VAL A 396 0.44 -0.67 -15.65
C VAL A 396 -0.31 -0.29 -16.92
N GLY A 397 -1.20 0.69 -16.84
CA GLY A 397 -2.01 1.20 -17.93
C GLY A 397 -3.51 1.12 -17.66
N ASP A 398 -4.28 1.92 -18.40
CA ASP A 398 -5.74 1.94 -18.31
C ASP A 398 -6.34 0.55 -18.56
N SER A 399 -7.15 0.08 -17.61
CA SER A 399 -7.82 -1.22 -17.65
C SER A 399 -6.88 -2.42 -17.88
N SER A 400 -5.59 -2.30 -17.53
CA SER A 400 -4.65 -3.42 -17.58
C SER A 400 -5.01 -4.47 -16.53
N GLY A 401 -5.10 -5.75 -16.93
CA GLY A 401 -5.53 -6.83 -16.05
C GLY A 401 -6.94 -6.68 -15.45
N PHE A 402 -7.84 -5.95 -16.12
CA PHE A 402 -9.14 -5.55 -15.56
C PHE A 402 -9.97 -6.70 -14.97
N LYS A 403 -10.03 -7.86 -15.64
CA LYS A 403 -10.75 -9.05 -15.16
C LYS A 403 -9.86 -10.08 -14.44
N SER A 404 -8.58 -9.81 -14.29
CA SER A 404 -7.65 -10.83 -13.78
C SER A 404 -7.80 -11.05 -12.29
N VAL A 405 -7.86 -12.33 -11.88
CA VAL A 405 -7.95 -12.76 -10.48
C VAL A 405 -6.79 -13.69 -10.07
N THR A 406 -5.84 -13.92 -10.97
CA THR A 406 -4.73 -14.88 -10.82
C THR A 406 -3.43 -14.20 -10.40
N SER A 407 -2.37 -14.98 -10.20
CA SER A 407 -1.09 -14.51 -9.65
C SER A 407 0.03 -14.48 -10.69
N ASN A 408 1.11 -13.76 -10.35
CA ASN A 408 2.39 -13.70 -11.07
C ASN A 408 2.28 -13.16 -12.50
N ASN A 409 1.32 -12.28 -12.79
CA ASN A 409 1.18 -11.72 -14.12
C ASN A 409 1.81 -10.32 -14.22
N VAL A 410 2.41 -10.03 -15.38
CA VAL A 410 2.90 -8.70 -15.75
C VAL A 410 2.08 -8.20 -16.94
N TYR A 411 1.28 -7.16 -16.74
CA TYR A 411 0.47 -6.52 -17.77
C TYR A 411 0.85 -5.06 -17.91
N VAL A 412 1.49 -4.68 -19.00
CA VAL A 412 1.94 -3.30 -19.23
C VAL A 412 1.39 -2.80 -20.56
N GLY A 413 0.53 -1.79 -20.52
CA GLY A 413 -0.18 -1.23 -21.68
C GLY A 413 -1.69 -1.17 -21.46
N SER A 414 -2.36 -0.22 -22.12
CA SER A 414 -3.82 -0.09 -22.03
C SER A 414 -4.49 -1.37 -22.51
N LYS A 415 -5.36 -1.94 -21.67
CA LYS A 415 -6.08 -3.20 -21.90
C LYS A 415 -5.20 -4.44 -22.12
N ALA A 416 -3.92 -4.42 -21.71
CA ALA A 416 -3.11 -5.64 -21.65
C ALA A 416 -3.74 -6.64 -20.66
N GLY A 417 -3.92 -7.89 -21.06
CA GLY A 417 -4.54 -8.93 -20.22
C GLY A 417 -5.98 -8.64 -19.76
N PHE A 418 -6.72 -7.80 -20.48
CA PHE A 418 -8.04 -7.30 -20.04
C PHE A 418 -9.02 -8.42 -19.64
N ASN A 419 -9.16 -9.48 -20.44
CA ASN A 419 -10.04 -10.61 -20.17
C ASN A 419 -9.35 -11.83 -19.51
N ASN A 420 -8.11 -11.70 -19.01
CA ASN A 420 -7.39 -12.85 -18.44
C ASN A 420 -7.91 -13.25 -17.06
N PHE A 421 -9.00 -14.01 -17.02
CA PHE A 421 -9.65 -14.42 -15.78
C PHE A 421 -8.94 -15.57 -15.06
N THR A 422 -8.41 -16.57 -15.77
CA THR A 422 -7.86 -17.81 -15.16
C THR A 422 -6.36 -18.02 -15.33
N GLY A 423 -5.69 -17.27 -16.18
CA GLY A 423 -4.30 -17.52 -16.56
C GLY A 423 -3.31 -16.89 -15.60
N GLY A 424 -2.38 -17.66 -15.06
CA GLY A 424 -1.28 -17.19 -14.21
C GLY A 424 0.07 -17.15 -14.93
N ASN A 425 1.06 -16.51 -14.32
CA ASN A 425 2.45 -16.46 -14.81
C ASN A 425 2.61 -15.88 -16.23
N ASN A 426 1.75 -14.94 -16.62
CA ASN A 426 1.78 -14.35 -17.96
C ASN A 426 2.59 -13.04 -18.00
N THR A 427 3.27 -12.77 -19.11
CA THR A 427 3.93 -11.48 -19.38
C THR A 427 3.35 -10.85 -20.64
N PHE A 428 2.44 -9.89 -20.50
CA PHE A 428 1.81 -9.15 -21.60
C PHE A 428 2.24 -7.69 -21.63
N LEU A 429 2.90 -7.27 -22.72
CA LEU A 429 3.42 -5.92 -22.89
C LEU A 429 2.92 -5.33 -24.22
N GLY A 430 2.15 -4.24 -24.16
CA GLY A 430 1.63 -3.51 -25.32
C GLY A 430 0.13 -3.21 -25.25
N PHE A 431 -0.35 -2.29 -26.10
CA PHE A 431 -1.78 -2.02 -26.24
C PHE A 431 -2.52 -3.31 -26.63
N LYS A 432 -3.47 -3.76 -25.81
CA LYS A 432 -4.24 -5.00 -26.01
C LYS A 432 -3.40 -6.28 -26.14
N ALA A 433 -2.16 -6.32 -25.64
CA ALA A 433 -1.39 -7.56 -25.58
C ALA A 433 -2.14 -8.61 -24.75
N GLY A 434 -2.39 -9.79 -25.32
CA GLY A 434 -3.11 -10.88 -24.65
C GLY A 434 -4.55 -10.53 -24.24
N TYR A 435 -5.20 -9.58 -24.93
CA TYR A 435 -6.51 -9.02 -24.54
C TYR A 435 -7.58 -10.07 -24.19
N ASN A 436 -7.61 -11.19 -24.92
CA ASN A 436 -8.58 -12.27 -24.75
C ASN A 436 -7.99 -13.53 -24.08
N SER A 437 -6.68 -13.58 -23.84
CA SER A 437 -6.01 -14.79 -23.36
C SER A 437 -6.42 -15.11 -21.92
N THR A 438 -6.82 -16.36 -21.67
CA THR A 438 -7.10 -16.91 -20.33
C THR A 438 -6.15 -18.04 -19.93
N GLY A 439 -5.16 -18.34 -20.78
CA GLY A 439 -4.13 -19.36 -20.55
C GLY A 439 -2.97 -18.85 -19.69
N SER A 440 -2.12 -19.77 -19.26
CA SER A 440 -1.00 -19.54 -18.35
C SER A 440 0.36 -19.61 -19.04
N ASN A 441 1.38 -19.06 -18.38
CA ASN A 441 2.78 -19.14 -18.81
C ASN A 441 3.05 -18.53 -20.20
N ASN A 442 2.20 -17.61 -20.65
CA ASN A 442 2.33 -16.99 -21.98
C ASN A 442 3.18 -15.72 -21.92
N ILE A 443 4.06 -15.53 -22.90
CA ILE A 443 4.81 -14.29 -23.13
C ILE A 443 4.25 -13.63 -24.39
N ILE A 444 3.58 -12.49 -24.25
CA ILE A 444 2.96 -11.76 -25.36
C ILE A 444 3.46 -10.32 -25.38
N ILE A 445 4.32 -9.99 -26.33
CA ILE A 445 5.00 -8.71 -26.40
C ILE A 445 4.69 -8.04 -27.74
N GLY A 446 4.01 -6.91 -27.67
CA GLY A 446 3.73 -6.00 -28.76
C GLY A 446 2.24 -5.67 -28.93
N PRO A 447 1.93 -4.55 -29.60
CA PRO A 447 0.57 -4.08 -29.75
C PRO A 447 -0.30 -5.06 -30.54
N SER A 448 -1.50 -5.32 -30.02
CA SER A 448 -2.50 -6.25 -30.57
C SER A 448 -2.04 -7.71 -30.70
N SER A 449 -0.90 -8.09 -30.11
CA SER A 449 -0.43 -9.48 -30.14
C SER A 449 -1.25 -10.36 -29.20
N GLY A 450 -1.48 -11.60 -29.61
CA GLY A 450 -2.27 -12.57 -28.84
C GLY A 450 -3.73 -12.19 -28.61
N THR A 451 -4.30 -11.30 -29.43
CA THR A 451 -5.74 -10.97 -29.36
C THR A 451 -6.62 -12.08 -29.90
N ALA A 452 -6.07 -12.98 -30.73
CA ALA A 452 -6.78 -14.09 -31.33
C ALA A 452 -6.81 -15.37 -30.47
N ILE A 453 -6.04 -15.42 -29.37
CA ILE A 453 -6.08 -16.54 -28.44
C ILE A 453 -7.00 -16.24 -27.25
N SER A 454 -7.85 -17.20 -26.93
CA SER A 454 -8.72 -17.20 -25.75
C SER A 454 -8.22 -18.18 -24.69
N THR A 455 -7.60 -19.29 -25.11
CA THR A 455 -7.01 -20.34 -24.30
C THR A 455 -5.64 -20.74 -24.88
N GLY A 456 -4.89 -21.58 -24.16
CA GLY A 456 -3.59 -22.08 -24.58
C GLY A 456 -2.46 -21.58 -23.68
N ASP A 457 -1.56 -22.49 -23.37
CA ASP A 457 -0.50 -22.30 -22.38
C ASP A 457 0.89 -22.33 -23.04
N ASP A 458 1.88 -21.76 -22.36
CA ASP A 458 3.29 -21.84 -22.75
C ASP A 458 3.61 -21.25 -24.14
N ASN A 459 2.84 -20.24 -24.58
CA ASN A 459 3.02 -19.60 -25.89
C ASN A 459 3.91 -18.35 -25.81
N VAL A 460 4.68 -18.10 -26.88
CA VAL A 460 5.51 -16.89 -27.04
C VAL A 460 5.11 -16.14 -28.30
N LEU A 461 4.45 -14.99 -28.15
CA LEU A 461 3.98 -14.16 -29.26
C LEU A 461 4.65 -12.79 -29.20
N MET A 462 5.56 -12.49 -30.13
CA MET A 462 6.38 -11.28 -30.08
C MET A 462 6.36 -10.52 -31.41
N GLY A 463 5.92 -9.27 -31.40
CA GLY A 463 5.83 -8.39 -32.57
C GLY A 463 4.55 -7.56 -32.59
N TYR A 464 4.32 -6.79 -33.66
CA TYR A 464 3.00 -6.21 -33.93
C TYR A 464 2.07 -7.31 -34.44
N ASN A 465 0.90 -7.49 -33.82
CA ASN A 465 -0.11 -8.44 -34.26
C ASN A 465 0.43 -9.88 -34.47
N ALA A 466 1.34 -10.34 -33.60
CA ALA A 466 1.78 -11.72 -33.56
C ALA A 466 0.68 -12.60 -32.95
N GLN A 467 0.28 -13.68 -33.63
CA GLN A 467 -0.89 -14.48 -33.26
C GLN A 467 -0.59 -15.98 -33.20
N ALA A 468 -1.40 -16.68 -32.43
CA ALA A 468 -1.56 -18.12 -32.50
C ALA A 468 -3.03 -18.45 -32.85
N ILE A 469 -3.28 -19.66 -33.34
CA ILE A 469 -4.63 -20.24 -33.28
C ILE A 469 -5.00 -20.47 -31.82
N ASP A 470 -6.29 -20.39 -31.51
CA ASP A 470 -6.80 -20.59 -30.16
C ASP A 470 -6.52 -22.01 -29.64
N GLY A 471 -6.18 -22.14 -28.36
CA GLY A 471 -5.96 -23.42 -27.69
C GLY A 471 -4.60 -24.10 -27.97
N LEU A 472 -3.70 -23.44 -28.71
CA LEU A 472 -2.36 -23.98 -28.94
C LEU A 472 -1.49 -23.97 -27.67
N GLN A 473 -0.56 -24.91 -27.62
CA GLN A 473 0.45 -25.03 -26.56
C GLN A 473 1.85 -25.02 -27.15
N ASN A 474 2.81 -24.42 -26.42
CA ASN A 474 4.20 -24.34 -26.87
C ASN A 474 4.30 -23.77 -28.30
N ALA A 475 3.49 -22.76 -28.60
CA ALA A 475 3.40 -22.13 -29.90
C ALA A 475 4.15 -20.80 -29.88
N ILE A 476 5.15 -20.68 -30.75
CA ILE A 476 6.04 -19.52 -30.80
C ILE A 476 5.79 -18.80 -32.13
N ALA A 477 5.46 -17.51 -32.07
CA ALA A 477 5.32 -16.65 -33.22
C ALA A 477 6.10 -15.35 -32.97
N ILE A 478 7.20 -15.14 -33.71
CA ILE A 478 8.05 -13.97 -33.59
C ILE A 478 8.09 -13.23 -34.91
N GLY A 479 7.79 -11.93 -34.88
CA GLY A 479 7.75 -11.03 -36.02
C GLY A 479 6.39 -10.35 -36.21
N SER A 480 6.38 -9.26 -36.97
CA SER A 480 5.14 -8.55 -37.32
C SER A 480 4.22 -9.48 -38.12
N ASN A 481 2.94 -9.57 -37.73
CA ASN A 481 1.92 -10.42 -38.35
C ASN A 481 2.30 -11.91 -38.43
N SER A 482 3.25 -12.39 -37.62
CA SER A 482 3.57 -13.83 -37.55
C SER A 482 2.39 -14.62 -37.01
N ARG A 483 2.09 -15.79 -37.58
CA ARG A 483 1.01 -16.66 -37.12
C ARG A 483 1.43 -18.11 -37.01
N VAL A 484 1.32 -18.67 -35.80
CA VAL A 484 1.51 -20.11 -35.55
C VAL A 484 0.17 -20.83 -35.53
N ALA A 485 0.11 -21.98 -36.20
CA ALA A 485 -1.14 -22.70 -36.46
C ALA A 485 -1.20 -24.10 -35.82
N VAL A 486 -0.09 -24.57 -35.24
CA VAL A 486 0.02 -25.87 -34.58
C VAL A 486 0.85 -25.75 -33.31
N SER A 487 0.60 -26.62 -32.34
CA SER A 487 1.40 -26.71 -31.11
C SER A 487 2.81 -27.21 -31.41
N ASN A 488 3.75 -26.93 -30.51
CA ASN A 488 5.15 -27.34 -30.63
C ASN A 488 5.84 -26.84 -31.91
N ALA A 489 5.47 -25.63 -32.33
CA ALA A 489 6.02 -25.02 -33.53
C ALA A 489 6.47 -23.58 -33.27
N MET A 490 7.56 -23.22 -33.94
CA MET A 490 8.07 -21.86 -33.98
C MET A 490 7.92 -21.31 -35.39
N ILE A 491 7.19 -20.21 -35.51
CA ILE A 491 7.04 -19.44 -36.74
C ILE A 491 7.77 -18.11 -36.58
N LEU A 492 8.64 -17.86 -37.54
CA LEU A 492 9.32 -16.59 -37.71
C LEU A 492 8.65 -15.86 -38.87
N GLY A 493 7.93 -14.77 -38.57
CA GLY A 493 7.04 -14.08 -39.50
C GLY A 493 7.68 -13.00 -40.36
N ASN A 494 6.86 -12.38 -41.21
CA ASN A 494 7.24 -11.30 -42.14
C ASN A 494 8.43 -11.65 -43.07
N GLY A 495 8.57 -12.92 -43.42
CA GLY A 495 9.62 -13.35 -44.35
C GLY A 495 11.04 -13.13 -43.82
N VAL A 496 11.27 -13.27 -42.52
CA VAL A 496 12.61 -13.22 -41.93
C VAL A 496 13.51 -14.37 -42.40
N ASN A 497 14.82 -14.10 -42.46
CA ASN A 497 15.88 -15.07 -42.69
C ASN A 497 16.62 -15.32 -41.37
N VAL A 498 16.95 -16.59 -41.08
CA VAL A 498 17.66 -17.00 -39.86
C VAL A 498 19.11 -17.28 -40.19
N GLY A 499 20.02 -16.50 -39.58
CA GLY A 499 21.45 -16.74 -39.64
C GLY A 499 21.97 -17.39 -38.35
N ILE A 500 22.68 -18.52 -38.48
CA ILE A 500 23.45 -19.13 -37.40
C ILE A 500 24.93 -18.98 -37.78
N GLY A 501 25.66 -18.12 -37.08
CA GLY A 501 27.05 -17.77 -37.43
C GLY A 501 27.19 -16.69 -38.51
N THR A 502 26.08 -16.12 -39.01
CA THR A 502 26.08 -14.99 -39.96
C THR A 502 25.07 -13.92 -39.53
N SER A 503 25.42 -12.64 -39.66
CA SER A 503 24.53 -11.50 -39.40
C SER A 503 23.76 -11.03 -40.64
N ALA A 504 24.03 -11.58 -41.82
CA ALA A 504 23.42 -11.19 -43.10
C ALA A 504 22.98 -12.42 -43.91
N PRO A 505 22.04 -13.25 -43.39
CA PRO A 505 21.60 -14.45 -44.07
C PRO A 505 20.86 -14.14 -45.38
N THR A 506 21.31 -14.78 -46.45
CA THR A 506 20.73 -14.69 -47.80
C THR A 506 19.68 -15.75 -48.07
N ALA A 507 19.71 -16.85 -47.31
CA ALA A 507 18.71 -17.91 -47.32
C ALA A 507 17.78 -17.86 -46.10
N ARG A 508 16.65 -18.59 -46.17
CA ARG A 508 15.68 -18.71 -45.06
C ARG A 508 16.32 -19.22 -43.78
N LEU A 509 17.21 -20.20 -43.91
CA LEU A 509 18.08 -20.70 -42.86
C LEU A 509 19.48 -20.80 -43.46
N GLU A 510 20.42 -20.06 -42.91
CA GLU A 510 21.82 -20.08 -43.30
C GLU A 510 22.68 -20.39 -42.07
N VAL A 511 23.45 -21.48 -42.15
CA VAL A 511 24.37 -21.90 -41.10
C VAL A 511 25.79 -21.74 -41.64
N VAL A 512 26.59 -20.92 -40.96
CA VAL A 512 27.98 -20.63 -41.34
C VAL A 512 28.89 -21.06 -40.20
N SER A 513 29.80 -21.99 -40.47
CA SER A 513 30.85 -22.36 -39.52
C SER A 513 32.01 -21.37 -39.58
N ASP A 514 32.65 -21.16 -38.43
CA ASP A 514 33.92 -20.45 -38.30
C ASP A 514 35.11 -21.25 -38.83
N LYS A 515 34.93 -22.56 -39.09
CA LYS A 515 35.96 -23.44 -39.63
C LYS A 515 35.73 -23.72 -41.12
N PRO A 516 36.78 -23.59 -41.97
CA PRO A 516 36.70 -23.98 -43.37
C PRO A 516 36.23 -25.42 -43.53
N ASP A 517 35.46 -25.66 -44.60
CA ASP A 517 34.98 -26.99 -45.01
C ASP A 517 34.10 -27.72 -43.97
N GLN A 518 33.53 -26.99 -42.99
CA GLN A 518 32.57 -27.52 -42.04
C GLN A 518 31.21 -26.83 -42.20
N SER A 519 30.13 -27.61 -42.31
CA SER A 519 28.77 -27.06 -42.45
C SER A 519 28.25 -26.40 -41.17
N GLY A 520 28.81 -26.74 -40.01
CA GLY A 520 28.23 -26.41 -38.70
C GLY A 520 26.98 -27.22 -38.33
N LEU A 521 26.41 -28.01 -39.27
CA LEU A 521 25.23 -28.86 -39.04
C LEU A 521 25.68 -30.28 -38.66
N LYS A 522 25.34 -30.71 -37.44
CA LYS A 522 25.60 -32.06 -36.93
C LYS A 522 24.31 -32.77 -36.57
N LEU A 523 24.07 -33.96 -37.14
CA LEU A 523 22.91 -34.80 -36.86
C LEU A 523 23.31 -35.95 -35.91
N SER A 524 23.59 -35.63 -34.65
CA SER A 524 24.24 -36.54 -33.70
C SER A 524 23.49 -37.84 -33.37
N SER A 525 22.19 -37.90 -33.62
CA SER A 525 21.37 -39.11 -33.37
C SER A 525 21.18 -39.98 -34.61
N LEU A 526 21.64 -39.53 -35.78
CA LEU A 526 21.74 -40.38 -36.96
C LEU A 526 23.08 -41.11 -36.89
N THR A 527 23.01 -42.40 -36.66
CA THR A 527 24.17 -43.30 -36.54
C THR A 527 24.10 -44.36 -37.62
N ASP A 528 25.15 -45.18 -37.75
CA ASP A 528 25.15 -46.31 -38.69
C ASP A 528 24.03 -47.32 -38.42
N ASN A 529 23.46 -47.32 -37.21
CA ASN A 529 22.31 -48.16 -36.83
C ASN A 529 20.95 -47.55 -37.20
N SER A 530 20.90 -46.30 -37.69
CA SER A 530 19.67 -45.62 -38.07
C SER A 530 19.11 -46.22 -39.36
N ARG A 531 18.05 -47.03 -39.24
CA ARG A 531 17.41 -47.70 -40.38
C ARG A 531 16.52 -46.74 -41.17
N THR A 532 16.53 -46.86 -42.48
CA THR A 532 15.57 -46.16 -43.36
C THR A 532 14.16 -46.68 -43.11
N THR A 533 13.23 -45.81 -42.73
CA THR A 533 11.83 -46.18 -42.47
C THR A 533 10.96 -46.18 -43.73
N HIS A 534 11.44 -45.56 -44.82
CA HIS A 534 10.77 -45.50 -46.11
C HIS A 534 11.77 -45.85 -47.22
N GLN A 535 11.33 -46.63 -48.22
CA GLN A 535 12.12 -46.85 -49.43
C GLN A 535 12.04 -45.60 -50.32
N SER A 536 13.19 -44.97 -50.55
CA SER A 536 13.36 -43.80 -51.42
C SER A 536 14.67 -43.95 -52.18
N ASP A 537 14.65 -43.71 -53.48
CA ASP A 537 15.85 -43.56 -54.32
C ASP A 537 16.37 -42.11 -54.33
N GLN A 538 15.69 -41.21 -53.61
CA GLN A 538 16.00 -39.78 -53.50
C GLN A 538 16.72 -39.47 -52.19
N PHE A 539 17.73 -38.61 -52.24
CA PHE A 539 18.51 -38.13 -51.08
C PHE A 539 18.83 -36.64 -51.19
N LEU A 540 19.17 -36.01 -50.06
CA LEU A 540 19.65 -34.62 -50.02
C LEU A 540 21.18 -34.62 -50.15
N THR A 541 21.71 -33.71 -50.97
CA THR A 541 23.15 -33.41 -51.09
C THR A 541 23.33 -31.90 -51.20
N VAL A 542 24.57 -31.44 -51.35
CA VAL A 542 24.89 -30.01 -51.56
C VAL A 542 25.56 -29.80 -52.91
N ASP A 543 25.30 -28.66 -53.55
CA ASP A 543 26.03 -28.23 -54.75
C ASP A 543 27.35 -27.52 -54.39
N GLY A 544 28.09 -27.05 -55.41
CA GLY A 544 29.37 -26.34 -55.23
C GLY A 544 29.25 -24.98 -54.53
N GLN A 545 28.03 -24.49 -54.30
CA GLN A 545 27.71 -23.26 -53.58
C GLN A 545 27.17 -23.54 -52.17
N GLY A 546 27.04 -24.81 -51.77
CA GLY A 546 26.51 -25.22 -50.47
C GLY A 546 24.98 -25.26 -50.38
N ASN A 547 24.26 -25.11 -51.50
CA ASN A 547 22.80 -25.20 -51.49
C ASN A 547 22.36 -26.65 -51.31
N VAL A 548 21.36 -26.89 -50.48
CA VAL A 548 20.75 -28.22 -50.34
C VAL A 548 19.94 -28.53 -51.60
N VAL A 549 20.33 -29.59 -52.31
CA VAL A 549 19.69 -30.06 -53.54
C VAL A 549 19.24 -31.51 -53.40
N LYS A 550 18.15 -31.86 -54.09
CA LYS A 550 17.60 -33.21 -54.12
C LYS A 550 18.24 -34.01 -55.26
N ALA A 551 18.85 -35.13 -54.93
CA ALA A 551 19.47 -36.05 -55.88
C ALA A 551 18.74 -37.40 -55.89
N ARG A 552 19.05 -38.24 -56.88
CA ARG A 552 18.56 -39.62 -57.01
C ARG A 552 19.67 -40.55 -57.50
N TYR A 553 19.58 -41.85 -57.21
CA TYR A 553 20.49 -42.85 -57.76
C TYR A 553 20.26 -43.03 -59.27
N GLN A 554 20.89 -42.18 -60.08
CA GLN A 554 20.94 -42.35 -61.52
C GLN A 554 22.37 -42.30 -62.01
N LEU A 555 22.77 -43.39 -62.65
CA LEU A 555 23.97 -43.44 -63.47
C LEU A 555 23.67 -42.61 -64.73
N ARG A 556 24.37 -41.49 -64.87
CA ARG A 556 24.37 -40.68 -66.08
C ARG A 556 25.79 -40.63 -66.60
N ILE A 557 25.99 -41.15 -67.81
CA ILE A 557 27.20 -40.90 -68.57
C ILE A 557 27.12 -39.55 -69.25
N GLN A 558 28.25 -38.87 -69.37
CA GLN A 558 28.33 -37.56 -70.01
C GLN A 558 28.54 -37.69 -71.53
N ASP A 559 29.11 -38.82 -71.97
CA ASP A 559 29.45 -39.11 -73.36
C ASP A 559 29.13 -40.60 -73.64
N PRO A 560 28.41 -40.94 -74.72
CA PRO A 560 28.20 -42.32 -75.14
C PRO A 560 29.48 -43.17 -75.24
N ALA A 561 30.64 -42.56 -75.56
CA ALA A 561 31.92 -43.25 -75.59
C ALA A 561 32.39 -43.79 -74.23
N GLN A 562 31.80 -43.29 -73.13
CA GLN A 562 32.02 -43.79 -71.78
C GLN A 562 31.24 -45.07 -71.48
N TRP A 563 30.26 -45.43 -72.32
CA TRP A 563 29.53 -46.69 -72.20
C TRP A 563 30.26 -47.84 -72.91
N SER A 564 29.90 -49.06 -72.54
CA SER A 564 30.65 -50.26 -72.87
C SER A 564 30.60 -50.68 -74.35
N ASP A 565 29.56 -50.30 -75.08
CA ASP A 565 29.23 -50.80 -76.43
C ASP A 565 30.38 -50.77 -77.46
N LYS A 566 31.42 -49.96 -77.21
CA LYS A 566 32.67 -49.92 -77.99
C LYS A 566 33.36 -51.28 -78.12
N VAL A 567 33.16 -52.22 -77.19
CA VAL A 567 33.76 -53.56 -77.19
C VAL A 567 33.34 -54.39 -78.41
N PHE A 568 32.15 -54.13 -78.96
CA PHE A 568 31.63 -54.84 -80.13
C PHE A 568 32.01 -54.22 -81.48
N THR A 569 32.79 -53.14 -81.48
CA THR A 569 33.19 -52.50 -82.74
C THR A 569 34.26 -53.32 -83.48
N PRO A 570 34.27 -53.35 -84.83
CA PRO A 570 35.22 -54.17 -85.60
C PRO A 570 36.70 -53.86 -85.35
N GLY A 571 37.03 -52.69 -84.77
CA GLY A 571 38.38 -52.28 -84.43
C GLY A 571 38.78 -52.54 -82.97
N TYR A 572 37.92 -53.14 -82.15
CA TYR A 572 38.22 -53.39 -80.74
C TYR A 572 39.28 -54.48 -80.58
N SER A 573 40.39 -54.15 -79.91
CA SER A 573 41.48 -55.09 -79.67
C SER A 573 41.20 -55.91 -78.40
N LEU A 574 40.52 -57.05 -78.56
CA LEU A 574 40.28 -57.99 -77.46
C LEU A 574 41.61 -58.65 -77.05
N LYS A 575 42.06 -58.40 -75.81
CA LYS A 575 43.27 -59.03 -75.26
C LYS A 575 43.05 -60.54 -75.14
N SER A 576 43.97 -61.36 -75.63
CA SER A 576 43.84 -62.82 -75.50
C SER A 576 43.85 -63.28 -74.04
N LEU A 577 43.13 -64.36 -73.70
CA LEU A 577 43.10 -64.93 -72.34
C LEU A 577 44.49 -65.18 -71.72
N PRO A 578 45.51 -65.70 -72.43
CA PRO A 578 46.85 -65.87 -71.86
C PRO A 578 47.53 -64.54 -71.49
N ALA A 579 47.24 -63.46 -72.20
CA ALA A 579 47.76 -62.13 -71.88
C ALA A 579 47.05 -61.54 -70.65
N ILE A 580 45.74 -61.79 -70.52
CA ILE A 580 44.96 -61.41 -69.33
C ILE A 580 45.45 -62.20 -68.12
N GLU A 581 45.68 -63.51 -68.25
CA GLU A 581 46.21 -64.37 -67.18
C GLU A 581 47.55 -63.85 -66.65
N ARG A 582 48.51 -63.54 -67.54
CA ARG A 582 49.79 -62.95 -67.13
C ARG A 582 49.61 -61.63 -66.40
N TYR A 583 48.71 -60.77 -66.87
CA TYR A 583 48.45 -59.49 -66.23
C TYR A 583 47.88 -59.67 -64.82
N VAL A 584 46.91 -60.57 -64.66
CA VAL A 584 46.29 -60.87 -63.36
C VAL A 584 47.31 -61.49 -62.40
N GLN A 585 48.17 -62.40 -62.86
CA GLN A 585 49.24 -62.98 -62.05
C GLN A 585 50.25 -61.93 -61.56
N GLN A 586 50.49 -60.88 -62.35
CA GLN A 586 51.44 -59.81 -62.00
C GLN A 586 50.81 -58.72 -61.13
N ASN A 587 49.56 -58.33 -61.39
CA ASN A 587 48.95 -57.12 -60.81
C ASN A 587 47.81 -57.43 -59.82
N GLY A 588 47.34 -58.67 -59.73
CA GLY A 588 46.29 -59.09 -58.79
C GLY A 588 44.87 -58.61 -59.12
N HIS A 589 44.69 -57.90 -60.24
CA HIS A 589 43.39 -57.41 -60.72
C HIS A 589 43.30 -57.47 -62.25
N LEU A 590 42.09 -57.28 -62.78
CA LEU A 590 41.87 -57.22 -64.23
C LEU A 590 42.47 -55.94 -64.82
N PRO A 591 42.90 -55.96 -66.10
CA PRO A 591 43.33 -54.75 -66.80
C PRO A 591 42.26 -53.65 -66.73
N ASP A 592 42.69 -52.40 -66.60
CA ASP A 592 41.85 -51.19 -66.55
C ASP A 592 40.99 -51.04 -65.28
N VAL A 593 40.75 -52.12 -64.54
CA VAL A 593 40.10 -52.09 -63.22
C VAL A 593 41.11 -51.60 -62.19
N PRO A 594 40.80 -50.54 -61.41
CA PRO A 594 41.73 -50.02 -60.40
C PRO A 594 42.03 -51.07 -59.33
N SER A 595 43.24 -51.04 -58.79
CA SER A 595 43.68 -51.93 -57.71
C SER A 595 42.96 -51.62 -56.39
N ALA A 596 42.97 -52.55 -55.44
CA ALA A 596 42.38 -52.34 -54.13
C ALA A 596 43.04 -51.15 -53.39
N GLU A 597 44.36 -50.99 -53.50
CA GLU A 597 45.11 -49.88 -52.94
C GLU A 597 44.76 -48.53 -53.57
N GLU A 598 44.51 -48.50 -54.88
CA GLU A 598 44.09 -47.29 -55.58
C GLU A 598 42.67 -46.86 -55.17
N VAL A 599 41.74 -47.82 -55.07
CA VAL A 599 40.37 -47.53 -54.62
C VAL A 599 40.36 -47.06 -53.17
N ALA A 600 41.15 -47.67 -52.28
CA ALA A 600 41.22 -47.28 -50.86
C ALA A 600 41.77 -45.85 -50.65
N SER A 601 42.70 -45.42 -51.50
CA SER A 601 43.36 -44.12 -51.36
C SER A 601 42.67 -42.97 -52.09
N LYS A 602 42.10 -43.22 -53.27
CA LYS A 602 41.52 -42.18 -54.13
C LYS A 602 40.00 -42.24 -54.26
N GLY A 603 39.38 -43.34 -53.83
CA GLY A 603 37.99 -43.65 -54.14
C GLY A 603 37.80 -44.00 -55.62
N VAL A 604 36.59 -44.42 -55.99
CA VAL A 604 36.23 -44.70 -57.39
C VAL A 604 34.91 -44.02 -57.73
N ASP A 605 34.84 -43.42 -58.92
CA ASP A 605 33.60 -42.87 -59.45
C ASP A 605 32.65 -44.04 -59.79
N LEU A 606 31.49 -44.05 -59.15
CA LEU A 606 30.52 -45.13 -59.26
C LEU A 606 29.99 -45.30 -60.70
N VAL A 607 29.86 -44.20 -61.46
CA VAL A 607 29.44 -44.24 -62.87
C VAL A 607 30.52 -44.88 -63.73
N LYS A 608 31.77 -44.44 -63.57
CA LYS A 608 32.90 -45.00 -64.31
C LYS A 608 33.12 -46.47 -63.97
N MET A 609 33.00 -46.85 -62.70
CA MET A 609 33.16 -48.24 -62.28
C MET A 609 32.07 -49.14 -62.87
N ASN A 610 30.80 -48.73 -62.83
CA ASN A 610 29.73 -49.53 -63.43
C ASN A 610 29.88 -49.66 -64.95
N ALA A 611 30.27 -48.59 -65.64
CA ALA A 611 30.54 -48.65 -67.08
C ALA A 611 31.73 -49.57 -67.40
N LEU A 612 32.79 -49.52 -66.60
CA LEU A 612 33.96 -50.38 -66.75
C LEU A 612 33.65 -51.86 -66.45
N LEU A 613 32.84 -52.14 -65.43
CA LEU A 613 32.38 -53.49 -65.12
C LEU A 613 31.56 -54.07 -66.29
N LEU A 614 30.68 -53.26 -66.90
CA LEU A 614 29.96 -53.66 -68.11
C LEU A 614 30.93 -53.97 -69.26
N GLN A 615 31.99 -53.17 -69.43
CA GLN A 615 33.07 -53.44 -70.39
C GLN A 615 33.71 -54.81 -70.20
N LYS A 616 34.01 -55.19 -68.96
CA LYS A 616 34.61 -56.50 -68.68
C LYS A 616 33.64 -57.66 -68.88
N ILE A 617 32.34 -57.45 -68.65
CA ILE A 617 31.30 -58.44 -68.96
C ILE A 617 31.19 -58.66 -70.48
N GLU A 618 31.24 -57.60 -71.28
CA GLU A 618 31.19 -57.70 -72.75
C GLU A 618 32.45 -58.37 -73.33
N GLU A 619 33.65 -58.02 -72.83
CA GLU A 619 34.90 -58.69 -73.19
C GLU A 619 34.87 -60.19 -72.87
N LEU A 620 34.38 -60.55 -71.67
CA LEU A 620 34.21 -61.95 -71.27
C LEU A 620 33.23 -62.68 -72.19
N THR A 621 32.16 -62.01 -72.62
CA THR A 621 31.17 -62.58 -73.55
C THR A 621 31.80 -62.87 -74.91
N LEU A 622 32.65 -62.00 -75.44
CA LEU A 622 33.40 -62.27 -76.67
C LEU A 622 34.34 -63.46 -76.54
N HIS A 623 35.04 -63.59 -75.40
CA HIS A 623 35.87 -64.77 -75.13
C HIS A 623 35.05 -66.06 -75.05
N ALA A 624 33.86 -66.03 -74.44
CA ALA A 624 32.97 -67.18 -74.38
C ALA A 624 32.49 -67.61 -75.79
N ILE A 625 32.13 -66.64 -76.65
CA ILE A 625 31.77 -66.91 -78.06
C ILE A 625 32.95 -67.53 -78.82
N GLU A 626 34.17 -67.01 -78.62
CA GLU A 626 35.38 -67.57 -79.23
C GLU A 626 35.65 -69.01 -78.72
N GLN A 627 35.46 -69.23 -77.43
CA GLN A 627 35.61 -70.55 -76.80
C GLN A 627 34.59 -71.55 -77.35
N GLU A 628 33.33 -71.16 -77.51
CA GLU A 628 32.27 -72.00 -78.11
C GLU A 628 32.64 -72.39 -79.55
N LYS A 629 33.09 -71.43 -80.37
CA LYS A 629 33.58 -71.71 -81.74
C LYS A 629 34.75 -72.69 -81.75
N ARG A 630 35.65 -72.62 -80.75
CA ARG A 630 36.76 -73.58 -80.62
C ARG A 630 36.26 -74.96 -80.20
N LEU A 631 35.27 -75.05 -79.30
CA LEU A 631 34.64 -76.31 -78.90
C LEU A 631 33.91 -76.96 -80.07
N GLU A 632 33.13 -76.22 -80.86
CA GLU A 632 32.49 -76.72 -82.08
C GLU A 632 33.53 -77.26 -83.09
N LYS A 633 34.64 -76.54 -83.27
CA LYS A 633 35.73 -76.96 -84.16
C LYS A 633 36.45 -78.21 -83.64
N GLN A 634 36.66 -78.31 -82.33
CA GLN A 634 37.22 -79.50 -81.68
C GLN A 634 36.27 -80.70 -81.79
N GLN A 635 34.95 -80.50 -81.60
CA GLN A 635 33.93 -81.51 -81.78
C GLN A 635 33.90 -82.03 -83.22
N ALA A 636 33.95 -81.12 -84.21
CA ALA A 636 34.04 -81.49 -85.62
C ALA A 636 35.32 -82.29 -85.96
N GLN A 637 36.45 -81.95 -85.33
CA GLN A 637 37.70 -82.71 -85.45
C GLN A 637 37.61 -84.09 -84.76
N LEU A 638 36.95 -84.18 -83.62
CA LEU A 638 36.69 -85.44 -82.92
C LEU A 638 35.81 -86.38 -83.75
N ASP A 639 34.74 -85.84 -84.35
CA ASP A 639 33.84 -86.59 -85.23
C ASP A 639 34.58 -87.11 -86.48
N GLN A 640 35.59 -86.37 -86.96
CA GLN A 640 36.43 -86.75 -88.08
C GLN A 640 37.44 -87.85 -87.71
N LEU A 641 38.00 -87.81 -86.49
CA LEU A 641 38.87 -88.85 -85.91
C LEU A 641 38.10 -90.16 -85.61
N LEU A 642 36.88 -90.05 -85.09
CA LEU A 642 35.99 -91.19 -84.86
C LEU A 642 35.61 -91.92 -86.17
N LYS A 643 35.50 -91.19 -87.28
CA LYS A 643 35.30 -91.77 -88.62
C LYS A 643 36.52 -92.51 -89.18
N THR A 644 37.73 -92.19 -88.72
CA THR A 644 38.97 -92.84 -89.19
C THR A 644 39.39 -94.06 -88.35
N SER A 645 38.87 -94.18 -87.12
CA SER A 645 39.16 -95.32 -86.22
C SER A 645 38.25 -96.54 -86.39
N ASN A 646 37.22 -96.48 -87.25
CA ASN A 646 36.25 -97.57 -87.51
C ASN A 646 36.45 -98.26 -88.88
N LYS A 647 37.69 -98.43 -89.32
CA LYS A 647 38.04 -99.27 -90.48
C LYS A 647 38.90 -100.45 -90.09
#